data_AF-A0A833TBE4-F1
#
_entry.id   AF-A0A833TBE4-F1
#
_cell.length_a   1.000
_cell.length_b   1.000
_cell.length_c   1.000
_cell.angle_alpha   90.00
_cell.angle_beta   90.00
_cell.angle_gamma   90.00
#
_symmetry.space_group_name_H-M   'P 1'
#
loop_
_entity.id
_entity.type
_entity.pdbx_description
1 polymer ?
#
loop_
_entity_poly.entity_id
_entity_poly.type
_entity_poly.pdbx_seq_one_letter_code
_entity_poly.pdbx_strand_id
1 'polypeptide(L)'
;MTRLLHRLAGFVALTWATIANAQSALNTSTPGIQDISFGVGCGEGDYPTFTNDSTKQPRFAFTVTNRLADFISVHFTNFNLPKSDYIQIRAANPNDQETTVLRYNGYDTSGVFYSTALQTTSIVVELFTANADPAVGAQAVNTFLCMGFTVDNYRFLAQPANNALSGLEEVCGADESQQAVCYVADVSAFKAAGAVARLLIHKSTGSYFCTGWLVGSEGHLITNNHCISEQAHASNTEFEFNAQGATCSTNCNRGMACGGRVRARSATLIYADAALDYALVKLPINLSGEYGYLQMRETGAVLSERIYIPQHPAGWGKRIALKTDNGWGTVTSLTRSGCARDQVAYMLDTQGGSSGSPVLAWSDNSVVALHHCGGCPNTAINANKLITDMRTRNILPENAVYVAASVPTSAPTTSPPTQAPTTAPAPTTKTQVDGTITSTATFTSVDYVDFKLSSEAAVELDILSMEEKAGGGYVDVNGDCNAGYLDSSIILFSLDAATGATTVVSANDNAPNGYGSADGSISNADSYLYVKLSAGNYRLAISASGLTPTQAASKQMPLSPNVRVCDKGTSNYGSYRLTVSTSATITGTSPGTYIGSQCSVAAPNAPYTQCPYHREAALAYATGVEGSIVRSQRAVSVDYIPFTVPAFNRITMEIASYGSADGNSFIDINGNCQSAYIDAVAYLFRANSAGLSVADLVNSGDDDDNFVNRSHYRSISFRDPYISLALPKGYYVLVVGRYPLSLEDAIARRSPTSVDKLTPESCGKKSDRGNYLAILSSGEKMNITSPRSFSGSRCRSNIGKQVCTA
;
A
#
# COMPACT_ATOMS: atom_id res chain seq x y z
N MET A 1 -60.93 -56.13 -8.14
CA MET A 1 -61.76 -56.54 -9.28
C MET A 1 -61.74 -55.43 -10.31
N THR A 2 -61.53 -55.80 -11.58
CA THR A 2 -62.06 -55.19 -12.83
C THR A 2 -61.81 -53.71 -13.17
N ARG A 3 -60.87 -53.52 -14.10
CA ARG A 3 -61.00 -52.93 -15.46
C ARG A 3 -61.70 -51.58 -15.67
N LEU A 4 -60.90 -50.69 -16.28
CA LEU A 4 -61.17 -49.64 -17.30
C LEU A 4 -62.60 -49.53 -17.85
N LEU A 5 -63.06 -48.27 -18.00
CA LEU A 5 -63.74 -47.75 -19.20
C LEU A 5 -63.62 -46.20 -19.26
N HIS A 6 -63.23 -45.70 -20.44
CA HIS A 6 -63.20 -44.28 -20.84
C HIS A 6 -64.59 -43.82 -21.32
N ARG A 7 -64.91 -42.52 -21.21
CA ARG A 7 -65.30 -41.62 -22.34
C ARG A 7 -65.69 -40.17 -21.90
N LEU A 8 -64.91 -39.22 -22.44
CA LEU A 8 -65.26 -37.96 -23.15
C LEU A 8 -65.97 -36.75 -22.48
N ALA A 9 -65.21 -35.65 -22.51
CA ALA A 9 -65.52 -34.31 -23.07
C ALA A 9 -66.01 -33.17 -22.14
N GLY A 10 -65.23 -32.07 -22.11
CA GLY A 10 -65.64 -30.77 -21.57
C GLY A 10 -64.49 -29.77 -21.39
N PHE A 11 -64.18 -29.02 -22.45
CA PHE A 11 -63.38 -27.79 -22.58
C PHE A 11 -62.74 -27.14 -21.33
N VAL A 12 -61.40 -26.96 -21.36
CA VAL A 12 -60.68 -25.90 -20.63
C VAL A 12 -59.61 -25.30 -21.54
N ALA A 13 -59.56 -23.96 -21.55
CA ALA A 13 -58.73 -23.12 -22.40
C ALA A 13 -57.23 -23.37 -22.24
N LEU A 14 -56.51 -23.37 -23.38
CA LEU A 14 -55.05 -23.46 -23.45
C LEU A 14 -54.41 -22.10 -23.18
N THR A 15 -53.49 -22.04 -22.22
CA THR A 15 -52.34 -21.12 -22.24
C THR A 15 -51.07 -21.94 -22.35
N TRP A 16 -50.44 -21.87 -23.52
CA TRP A 16 -49.13 -22.47 -23.79
C TRP A 16 -48.04 -21.67 -23.07
N ALA A 17 -47.45 -22.23 -22.02
CA ALA A 17 -46.12 -21.83 -21.58
C ALA A 17 -45.12 -22.74 -22.29
N THR A 18 -44.43 -22.21 -23.30
CA THR A 18 -43.31 -22.88 -23.95
C THR A 18 -42.18 -23.04 -22.93
N ILE A 19 -41.82 -24.29 -22.67
CA ILE A 19 -40.62 -24.69 -21.93
C ILE A 19 -39.43 -24.23 -22.78
N ALA A 20 -38.84 -23.08 -22.44
CA ALA A 20 -37.55 -22.68 -22.96
C ALA A 20 -36.48 -23.49 -22.22
N ASN A 21 -35.71 -24.27 -22.97
CA ASN A 21 -34.48 -24.90 -22.50
C ASN A 21 -33.61 -23.81 -21.86
N ALA A 22 -33.41 -23.89 -20.54
CA ALA A 22 -32.37 -23.16 -19.86
C ALA A 22 -31.03 -23.74 -20.29
N GLN A 23 -30.50 -23.26 -21.42
CA GLN A 23 -29.06 -23.33 -21.65
C GLN A 23 -28.40 -22.52 -20.54
N SER A 24 -27.61 -23.20 -19.73
CA SER A 24 -26.68 -22.63 -18.77
C SER A 24 -25.72 -21.69 -19.48
N ALA A 25 -26.07 -20.40 -19.55
CA ALA A 25 -25.13 -19.34 -19.84
C ALA A 25 -24.29 -19.13 -18.57
N LEU A 26 -23.06 -19.61 -18.61
CA LEU A 26 -22.01 -19.22 -17.67
C LEU A 26 -21.82 -17.70 -17.81
N ASN A 27 -22.32 -16.92 -16.85
CA ASN A 27 -22.00 -15.49 -16.73
C ASN A 27 -20.51 -15.33 -16.37
N THR A 28 -19.65 -15.26 -17.39
CA THR A 28 -18.27 -14.78 -17.28
C THR A 28 -18.24 -13.30 -17.65
N SER A 29 -18.91 -12.43 -16.90
CA SER A 29 -18.79 -10.99 -17.15
C SER A 29 -17.50 -10.47 -16.51
N THR A 30 -16.44 -10.44 -17.31
CA THR A 30 -15.19 -9.76 -16.98
C THR A 30 -15.48 -8.29 -16.64
N PRO A 31 -15.02 -7.74 -15.49
CA PRO A 31 -15.33 -6.37 -15.08
C PRO A 31 -15.01 -5.34 -16.16
N GLY A 32 -15.95 -4.42 -16.42
CA GLY A 32 -15.73 -3.28 -17.33
C GLY A 32 -15.86 -3.58 -18.84
N ILE A 33 -16.34 -4.76 -19.22
CA ILE A 33 -16.67 -5.14 -20.61
C ILE A 33 -18.17 -5.36 -20.75
N GLN A 34 -18.78 -4.81 -21.79
CA GLN A 34 -20.14 -5.15 -22.16
C GLN A 34 -20.27 -5.44 -23.65
N ASP A 35 -20.84 -6.59 -23.95
CA ASP A 35 -21.12 -7.02 -25.32
C ASP A 35 -22.23 -6.16 -25.93
N ILE A 36 -22.04 -5.80 -27.19
CA ILE A 36 -23.01 -5.07 -27.99
C ILE A 36 -22.75 -5.37 -29.46
N SER A 37 -23.79 -5.58 -30.25
CA SER A 37 -23.62 -5.86 -31.68
C SER A 37 -24.30 -4.78 -32.50
N PHE A 38 -23.49 -4.06 -33.28
CA PHE A 38 -23.98 -3.16 -34.31
C PHE A 38 -22.92 -2.95 -35.40
N GLY A 39 -23.36 -2.58 -36.59
CA GLY A 39 -22.48 -2.33 -37.71
C GLY A 39 -23.24 -1.86 -38.94
N VAL A 40 -22.49 -1.63 -40.00
CA VAL A 40 -23.00 -1.33 -41.34
C VAL A 40 -22.09 -2.01 -42.34
N GLY A 41 -22.63 -2.77 -43.29
CA GLY A 41 -21.82 -3.61 -44.18
C GLY A 41 -21.23 -4.80 -43.42
N CYS A 42 -20.26 -5.50 -44.01
CA CYS A 42 -19.59 -6.64 -43.35
C CYS A 42 -20.51 -7.74 -42.77
N GLY A 43 -21.75 -7.86 -43.27
CA GLY A 43 -22.76 -8.79 -42.75
C GLY A 43 -23.84 -8.13 -41.86
N GLU A 44 -23.60 -6.91 -41.38
CA GLU A 44 -24.53 -6.09 -40.57
C GLU A 44 -25.35 -5.13 -41.46
N GLY A 45 -25.99 -5.69 -42.49
CA GLY A 45 -26.82 -4.94 -43.46
C GLY A 45 -26.04 -4.28 -44.61
N ASP A 46 -26.77 -3.53 -45.45
CA ASP A 46 -26.21 -2.91 -46.64
C ASP A 46 -25.39 -1.65 -46.32
N TYR A 47 -24.29 -1.45 -47.03
CA TYR A 47 -23.51 -0.22 -46.95
C TYR A 47 -24.23 0.91 -47.71
N PRO A 48 -24.51 2.07 -47.09
CA PRO A 48 -25.25 3.15 -47.72
C PRO A 48 -24.46 3.77 -48.88
N THR A 49 -25.08 3.84 -50.07
CA THR A 49 -24.41 4.23 -51.35
C THR A 49 -24.64 5.68 -51.80
N PHE A 50 -25.48 6.47 -51.12
CA PHE A 50 -25.86 7.83 -51.56
C PHE A 50 -25.81 8.87 -50.44
N THR A 51 -25.31 10.07 -50.72
CA THR A 51 -25.64 11.30 -49.96
C THR A 51 -26.32 12.30 -50.90
N ASN A 52 -27.44 12.89 -50.43
CA ASN A 52 -28.08 14.04 -51.07
C ASN A 52 -27.43 15.30 -50.49
N ASP A 53 -27.13 16.28 -51.35
CA ASP A 53 -26.44 17.54 -51.04
C ASP A 53 -27.26 18.55 -50.19
N SER A 54 -28.05 18.11 -49.22
CA SER A 54 -28.82 19.03 -48.38
C SER A 54 -28.83 18.75 -46.88
N THR A 55 -28.07 17.76 -46.36
CA THR A 55 -27.98 17.57 -44.90
C THR A 55 -26.61 17.05 -44.43
N LYS A 56 -25.99 17.74 -43.46
CA LYS A 56 -24.84 17.28 -42.64
C LYS A 56 -25.24 16.16 -41.64
N GLN A 57 -26.08 15.22 -42.05
CA GLN A 57 -26.65 14.20 -41.15
C GLN A 57 -25.94 12.87 -41.34
N PRO A 58 -25.71 12.10 -40.26
CA PRO A 58 -25.08 10.79 -40.35
C PRO A 58 -25.98 9.78 -41.07
N ARG A 59 -25.37 8.84 -41.80
CA ARG A 59 -26.06 7.74 -42.51
C ARG A 59 -26.38 6.55 -41.63
N PHE A 60 -25.70 6.46 -40.50
CA PHE A 60 -25.95 5.52 -39.43
C PHE A 60 -25.59 6.23 -38.13
N ALA A 61 -26.38 6.01 -37.08
CA ALA A 61 -26.07 6.48 -35.75
C ALA A 61 -26.49 5.42 -34.74
N PHE A 62 -25.59 5.09 -33.81
CA PHE A 62 -25.87 4.17 -32.71
C PHE A 62 -25.41 4.78 -31.40
N THR A 63 -26.29 4.80 -30.40
CA THR A 63 -25.98 5.35 -29.08
C THR A 63 -25.61 4.23 -28.13
N VAL A 64 -24.44 4.35 -27.52
CA VAL A 64 -24.01 3.50 -26.40
C VAL A 64 -24.19 4.32 -25.12
N THR A 65 -24.87 3.76 -24.12
CA THR A 65 -25.10 4.40 -22.83
C THR A 65 -24.83 3.41 -21.70
N ASN A 66 -24.00 3.80 -20.75
CA ASN A 66 -23.73 3.04 -19.54
C ASN A 66 -23.56 4.00 -18.35
N ARG A 67 -24.45 3.91 -17.37
CA ARG A 67 -24.44 4.82 -16.20
C ARG A 67 -23.28 4.56 -15.23
N LEU A 68 -22.61 3.42 -15.34
CA LEU A 68 -21.45 3.04 -14.54
C LEU A 68 -20.12 3.35 -15.24
N ALA A 69 -20.16 3.91 -16.46
CA ALA A 69 -18.96 4.15 -17.24
C ALA A 69 -18.14 5.32 -16.69
N ASP A 70 -16.85 5.06 -16.44
CA ASP A 70 -15.84 6.12 -16.28
C ASP A 70 -15.37 6.67 -17.64
N PHE A 71 -15.44 5.83 -18.66
CA PHE A 71 -15.20 6.15 -20.06
C PHE A 71 -16.00 5.21 -20.96
N ILE A 72 -16.07 5.46 -22.27
CA ILE A 72 -16.51 4.48 -23.26
C ILE A 72 -15.49 4.37 -24.39
N SER A 73 -15.05 3.15 -24.67
CA SER A 73 -14.25 2.79 -25.84
C SER A 73 -14.89 1.59 -26.54
N VAL A 74 -15.20 1.71 -27.83
CA VAL A 74 -15.85 0.64 -28.62
C VAL A 74 -14.80 -0.22 -29.32
N HIS A 75 -15.04 -1.53 -29.38
CA HIS A 75 -14.18 -2.47 -30.09
C HIS A 75 -14.73 -2.72 -31.49
N PHE A 76 -13.98 -2.28 -32.51
CA PHE A 76 -14.28 -2.61 -33.89
C PHE A 76 -13.67 -3.96 -34.25
N THR A 77 -14.49 -4.92 -34.66
CA THR A 77 -14.05 -6.23 -35.18
C THR A 77 -13.80 -6.22 -36.68
N ASN A 78 -14.47 -5.31 -37.39
CA ASN A 78 -14.19 -5.00 -38.78
C ASN A 78 -14.24 -3.48 -38.94
N PHE A 79 -13.30 -2.94 -39.72
CA PHE A 79 -13.34 -1.56 -40.16
C PHE A 79 -12.64 -1.45 -41.50
N ASN A 80 -13.38 -1.13 -42.55
CA ASN A 80 -12.87 -0.94 -43.89
C ASN A 80 -13.89 -0.12 -44.68
N LEU A 81 -13.69 1.19 -44.65
CA LEU A 81 -14.60 2.15 -45.27
C LEU A 81 -14.02 2.63 -46.61
N PRO A 82 -14.86 3.18 -47.50
CA PRO A 82 -14.39 3.97 -48.62
C PRO A 82 -13.47 5.11 -48.19
N LYS A 83 -12.55 5.49 -49.07
CA LYS A 83 -11.46 6.44 -48.78
C LYS A 83 -11.96 7.77 -48.18
N SER A 84 -13.12 8.24 -48.60
CA SER A 84 -13.72 9.51 -48.21
C SER A 84 -14.67 9.43 -47.01
N ASP A 85 -14.99 8.22 -46.55
CA ASP A 85 -15.98 7.97 -45.52
C ASP A 85 -15.31 7.90 -44.16
N TYR A 86 -16.07 8.19 -43.10
CA TYR A 86 -15.54 8.18 -41.75
C TYR A 86 -16.58 7.82 -40.69
N ILE A 87 -16.10 7.23 -39.60
CA ILE A 87 -16.84 7.16 -38.34
C ILE A 87 -16.48 8.37 -37.49
N GLN A 88 -17.50 9.00 -36.93
CA GLN A 88 -17.39 9.97 -35.88
C GLN A 88 -17.88 9.37 -34.56
N ILE A 89 -17.13 9.56 -33.49
CA ILE A 89 -17.54 9.18 -32.14
C ILE A 89 -17.42 10.41 -31.24
N ARG A 90 -18.49 10.72 -30.52
CA ARG A 90 -18.57 11.87 -29.61
C ARG A 90 -19.53 11.56 -28.47
N ALA A 91 -19.49 12.38 -27.42
CA ALA A 91 -20.53 12.33 -26.40
C ALA A 91 -21.93 12.48 -27.03
N ALA A 92 -22.87 11.65 -26.59
CA ALA A 92 -24.24 11.68 -27.09
C ALA A 92 -24.96 12.97 -26.68
N ASN A 93 -24.66 13.46 -25.47
CA ASN A 93 -25.15 14.73 -24.96
C ASN A 93 -24.24 15.89 -25.42
N PRO A 94 -24.74 16.88 -26.18
CA PRO A 94 -23.93 18.04 -26.61
C PRO A 94 -23.41 18.92 -25.46
N ASN A 95 -24.01 18.80 -24.27
CA ASN A 95 -23.61 19.55 -23.07
C ASN A 95 -22.73 18.73 -22.12
N ASP A 96 -22.20 17.59 -22.56
CA ASP A 96 -21.25 16.80 -21.77
C ASP A 96 -19.94 17.58 -21.55
N GLN A 97 -19.25 17.28 -20.45
CA GLN A 97 -17.90 17.81 -20.17
C GLN A 97 -16.88 17.25 -21.18
N GLU A 98 -17.12 16.04 -21.68
CA GLU A 98 -16.34 15.45 -22.76
C GLU A 98 -16.75 16.04 -24.11
N THR A 99 -15.93 16.95 -24.64
CA THR A 99 -16.17 17.63 -25.92
C THR A 99 -15.40 17.01 -27.09
N THR A 100 -14.59 15.99 -26.84
CA THR A 100 -13.75 15.38 -27.88
C THR A 100 -14.61 14.70 -28.94
N VAL A 101 -14.29 14.99 -30.21
CA VAL A 101 -14.90 14.33 -31.38
C VAL A 101 -13.82 13.50 -32.06
N LEU A 102 -13.93 12.18 -31.93
CA LEU A 102 -13.06 11.24 -32.61
C LEU A 102 -13.51 11.08 -34.05
N ARG A 103 -12.55 11.00 -34.97
CA ARG A 103 -12.80 10.69 -36.37
C ARG A 103 -11.84 9.60 -36.85
N TYR A 104 -12.40 8.56 -37.43
CA TYR A 104 -11.69 7.42 -38.02
C TYR A 104 -12.05 7.35 -39.50
N ASN A 105 -11.08 7.55 -40.41
CA ASN A 105 -11.35 7.63 -41.84
C ASN A 105 -11.00 6.31 -42.54
N GLY A 106 -11.68 5.99 -43.64
CA GLY A 106 -11.38 4.80 -44.42
C GLY A 106 -9.97 4.78 -45.01
N TYR A 107 -9.35 5.94 -45.26
CA TYR A 107 -8.03 6.02 -45.88
C TYR A 107 -6.85 5.76 -44.93
N ASP A 108 -7.04 5.90 -43.62
CA ASP A 108 -5.97 5.78 -42.61
C ASP A 108 -6.28 4.80 -41.47
N THR A 109 -7.50 4.27 -41.42
CA THR A 109 -7.95 3.36 -40.37
C THR A 109 -8.54 2.10 -41.00
N SER A 110 -8.09 0.92 -40.55
CA SER A 110 -8.66 -0.36 -40.97
C SER A 110 -8.43 -1.48 -39.95
N GLY A 111 -9.18 -2.58 -40.07
CA GLY A 111 -9.00 -3.78 -39.28
C GLY A 111 -9.67 -3.75 -37.91
N VAL A 112 -9.03 -4.40 -36.94
CA VAL A 112 -9.52 -4.57 -35.56
C VAL A 112 -8.83 -3.56 -34.66
N PHE A 113 -9.61 -2.78 -33.90
CA PHE A 113 -9.05 -1.82 -32.94
C PHE A 113 -10.09 -1.35 -31.92
N TYR A 114 -9.62 -0.78 -30.82
CA TYR A 114 -10.44 -0.03 -29.85
C TYR A 114 -10.44 1.45 -30.20
N SER A 115 -11.59 2.11 -30.10
CA SER A 115 -11.64 3.58 -30.17
C SER A 115 -10.88 4.20 -28.99
N THR A 116 -10.46 5.46 -29.11
CA THR A 116 -10.02 6.21 -27.93
C THR A 116 -11.17 6.27 -26.92
N ALA A 117 -10.85 6.08 -25.66
CA ALA A 117 -11.75 6.23 -24.55
C ALA A 117 -12.24 7.68 -24.44
N LEU A 118 -13.56 7.89 -24.50
CA LEU A 118 -14.20 9.17 -24.20
C LEU A 118 -14.74 9.17 -22.78
N GLN A 119 -14.45 10.20 -22.00
CA GLN A 119 -14.78 10.29 -20.57
C GLN A 119 -16.26 10.66 -20.31
N THR A 120 -17.17 9.84 -20.82
CA THR A 120 -18.61 10.06 -20.73
C THR A 120 -19.35 8.75 -20.45
N THR A 121 -20.57 8.87 -19.93
CA THR A 121 -21.50 7.75 -19.74
C THR A 121 -22.31 7.44 -20.99
N SER A 122 -22.22 8.26 -22.04
CA SER A 122 -22.90 7.97 -23.30
C SER A 122 -22.22 8.58 -24.52
N ILE A 123 -21.97 7.75 -25.52
CA ILE A 123 -21.45 8.16 -26.82
C ILE A 123 -22.46 7.88 -27.93
N VAL A 124 -22.27 8.56 -29.06
CA VAL A 124 -22.91 8.19 -30.33
C VAL A 124 -21.83 7.88 -31.36
N VAL A 125 -21.98 6.74 -32.04
CA VAL A 125 -21.13 6.29 -33.16
C VAL A 125 -21.88 6.58 -34.45
N GLU A 126 -21.31 7.41 -35.30
CA GLU A 126 -21.98 7.98 -36.48
C GLU A 126 -21.17 7.70 -37.75
N LEU A 127 -21.79 7.12 -38.80
CA LEU A 127 -21.19 6.97 -40.12
C LEU A 127 -21.53 8.16 -41.01
N PHE A 128 -20.51 8.75 -41.62
CA PHE A 128 -20.66 9.75 -42.66
C PHE A 128 -20.03 9.24 -43.95
N THR A 129 -20.81 9.28 -45.03
CA THR A 129 -20.38 8.88 -46.37
C THR A 129 -20.25 10.11 -47.26
N ALA A 130 -19.26 10.14 -48.14
CA ALA A 130 -19.19 11.13 -49.21
C ALA A 130 -19.94 10.64 -50.47
N ASN A 131 -20.21 11.55 -51.41
CA ASN A 131 -20.82 11.20 -52.69
C ASN A 131 -19.87 10.26 -53.48
N ALA A 132 -20.26 9.01 -53.65
CA ALA A 132 -19.61 8.08 -54.57
C ALA A 132 -20.10 8.32 -56.01
N ASP A 133 -19.25 8.04 -57.00
CA ASP A 133 -19.66 8.02 -58.40
C ASP A 133 -20.79 6.98 -58.58
N PRO A 134 -22.00 7.35 -59.01
CA PRO A 134 -23.11 6.41 -59.18
C PRO A 134 -22.83 5.26 -60.15
N ALA A 135 -21.88 5.44 -61.09
CA ALA A 135 -21.48 4.40 -62.03
C ALA A 135 -20.54 3.33 -61.44
N VAL A 136 -19.83 3.67 -60.35
CA VAL A 136 -18.79 2.83 -59.75
C VAL A 136 -19.17 2.35 -58.33
N GLY A 137 -20.04 3.10 -57.64
CA GLY A 137 -20.48 2.80 -56.28
C GLY A 137 -19.40 3.09 -55.21
N ALA A 138 -19.74 2.85 -53.95
CA ALA A 138 -18.78 2.93 -52.84
C ALA A 138 -17.75 1.79 -52.97
N GLN A 139 -16.47 2.13 -52.96
CA GLN A 139 -15.38 1.15 -53.03
C GLN A 139 -14.57 1.17 -51.73
N ALA A 140 -14.41 0.01 -51.11
CA ALA A 140 -13.55 -0.14 -49.95
C ALA A 140 -12.08 0.10 -50.30
N VAL A 141 -11.32 0.67 -49.36
CA VAL A 141 -9.88 0.90 -49.55
C VAL A 141 -9.12 -0.42 -49.71
N ASN A 142 -9.51 -1.45 -48.93
CA ASN A 142 -9.01 -2.79 -49.10
C ASN A 142 -10.10 -3.69 -49.70
N THR A 143 -9.96 -4.07 -50.97
CA THR A 143 -10.92 -4.92 -51.69
C THR A 143 -10.90 -6.39 -51.24
N PHE A 144 -9.92 -6.80 -50.43
CA PHE A 144 -9.86 -8.14 -49.84
C PHE A 144 -10.61 -8.24 -48.50
N LEU A 145 -11.03 -7.11 -47.93
CA LEU A 145 -11.81 -7.05 -46.70
C LEU A 145 -13.26 -6.69 -47.02
N CYS A 146 -14.20 -7.12 -46.19
CA CYS A 146 -15.58 -6.69 -46.32
C CYS A 146 -15.67 -5.16 -46.20
N MET A 147 -16.58 -4.53 -46.94
CA MET A 147 -16.81 -3.09 -46.84
C MET A 147 -17.76 -2.82 -45.68
N GLY A 148 -17.40 -1.90 -44.79
CA GLY A 148 -18.19 -1.55 -43.62
C GLY A 148 -17.42 -1.55 -42.31
N PHE A 149 -18.17 -1.58 -41.21
CA PHE A 149 -17.63 -1.76 -39.87
C PHE A 149 -18.58 -2.58 -39.00
N THR A 150 -18.03 -3.26 -38.00
CA THR A 150 -18.78 -3.99 -36.98
C THR A 150 -18.18 -3.76 -35.61
N VAL A 151 -19.03 -3.69 -34.59
CA VAL A 151 -18.68 -3.57 -33.17
C VAL A 151 -19.32 -4.73 -32.42
N ASP A 152 -18.56 -5.37 -31.53
CA ASP A 152 -18.98 -6.56 -30.77
C ASP A 152 -19.04 -6.32 -29.24
N ASN A 153 -18.32 -5.32 -28.74
CA ASN A 153 -18.33 -4.93 -27.34
C ASN A 153 -17.83 -3.49 -27.15
N TYR A 154 -17.98 -3.00 -25.92
CA TYR A 154 -17.33 -1.78 -25.47
C TYR A 154 -16.74 -1.94 -24.07
N ARG A 155 -15.72 -1.15 -23.80
CA ARG A 155 -15.02 -1.02 -22.51
C ARG A 155 -15.56 0.20 -21.78
N PHE A 156 -15.86 0.05 -20.49
CA PHE A 156 -16.47 1.12 -19.70
C PHE A 156 -15.88 1.36 -18.30
N LEU A 157 -15.09 0.42 -17.81
CA LEU A 157 -14.29 0.56 -16.61
C LEU A 157 -12.91 -0.02 -16.87
N ALA A 158 -11.93 0.49 -16.14
CA ALA A 158 -10.60 -0.10 -16.08
C ALA A 158 -10.19 -0.27 -14.62
N GLN A 159 -9.40 -1.30 -14.38
CA GLN A 159 -8.90 -1.64 -13.06
C GLN A 159 -7.36 -1.55 -13.05
N PRO A 160 -6.70 -1.48 -11.91
CA PRO A 160 -5.26 -1.66 -11.85
C PRO A 160 -4.77 -2.96 -12.50
N ALA A 161 -3.65 -2.91 -13.24
CA ALA A 161 -3.01 -4.12 -13.75
C ALA A 161 -2.32 -4.90 -12.61
N ASN A 162 -2.98 -5.92 -12.08
CA ASN A 162 -2.41 -6.76 -11.02
C ASN A 162 -2.06 -8.16 -11.55
N ASN A 163 -1.00 -8.76 -11.03
CA ASN A 163 -0.69 -10.18 -11.14
C ASN A 163 -0.70 -10.82 -9.73
N ALA A 164 -0.59 -12.16 -9.64
CA ALA A 164 -0.64 -12.89 -8.37
C ALA A 164 0.46 -12.49 -7.34
N LEU A 165 1.49 -11.75 -7.78
CA LEU A 165 2.60 -11.24 -6.97
C LEU A 165 2.56 -9.71 -6.77
N SER A 166 1.77 -8.95 -7.55
CA SER A 166 1.73 -7.48 -7.56
C SER A 166 0.44 -6.86 -7.00
N GLY A 167 -0.53 -7.67 -6.56
CA GLY A 167 -1.78 -7.20 -5.93
C GLY A 167 -1.65 -6.54 -4.55
N LEU A 168 -0.45 -6.09 -4.18
CA LEU A 168 -0.08 -5.55 -2.88
C LEU A 168 0.37 -4.07 -2.97
N GLU A 169 0.27 -3.39 -4.12
CA GLU A 169 0.58 -1.95 -4.21
C GLU A 169 -0.33 -1.13 -3.28
N GLU A 170 0.27 -0.43 -2.31
CA GLU A 170 -0.46 0.12 -1.17
C GLU A 170 0.04 1.54 -0.80
N VAL A 171 -0.89 2.35 -0.31
CA VAL A 171 -0.62 3.63 0.36
C VAL A 171 -0.04 3.33 1.73
N CYS A 172 1.14 3.85 2.03
CA CYS A 172 1.84 3.53 3.26
C CYS A 172 1.45 4.47 4.38
N GLY A 173 0.23 4.28 4.90
CA GLY A 173 -0.37 5.16 5.89
C GLY A 173 -1.39 6.09 5.23
N ALA A 174 -1.24 7.41 5.40
CA ALA A 174 -2.00 8.37 4.62
C ALA A 174 -1.40 8.55 3.21
N ASP A 175 -2.18 9.07 2.24
CA ASP A 175 -1.64 9.36 0.90
C ASP A 175 -1.01 10.75 0.88
N GLU A 176 0.32 10.80 0.95
CA GLU A 176 1.11 12.03 0.91
C GLU A 176 1.44 12.48 -0.50
N SER A 177 1.08 11.69 -1.52
CA SER A 177 1.29 12.11 -2.90
C SER A 177 0.47 13.37 -3.22
N GLN A 178 0.96 14.21 -4.13
CA GLN A 178 0.26 15.44 -4.52
C GLN A 178 0.17 15.56 -6.02
N GLN A 179 -0.78 16.37 -6.52
CA GLN A 179 -0.89 16.66 -7.94
C GLN A 179 0.46 17.14 -8.48
N ALA A 180 0.87 16.68 -9.67
CA ALA A 180 2.19 17.00 -10.21
C ALA A 180 2.46 18.52 -10.26
N VAL A 181 1.42 19.31 -10.56
CA VAL A 181 1.49 20.78 -10.60
C VAL A 181 1.82 21.44 -9.24
N CYS A 182 1.64 20.75 -8.12
CA CYS A 182 2.10 21.23 -6.80
C CYS A 182 3.63 21.44 -6.77
N TYR A 183 4.37 20.71 -7.60
CA TYR A 183 5.83 20.72 -7.66
C TYR A 183 6.37 21.63 -8.76
N VAL A 184 5.57 22.54 -9.32
CA VAL A 184 6.03 23.48 -10.37
C VAL A 184 7.22 24.34 -9.92
N ALA A 185 7.35 24.60 -8.61
CA ALA A 185 8.49 25.29 -8.02
C ALA A 185 9.75 24.41 -7.97
N ASP A 186 9.59 23.08 -7.87
CA ASP A 186 10.64 22.08 -7.98
C ASP A 186 10.82 21.68 -9.46
N VAL A 187 11.34 22.64 -10.25
CA VAL A 187 11.38 22.60 -11.73
C VAL A 187 11.87 21.26 -12.28
N SER A 188 12.84 20.62 -11.63
CA SER A 188 13.39 19.34 -12.08
C SER A 188 12.39 18.18 -11.96
N ALA A 189 11.70 18.05 -10.82
CA ALA A 189 10.73 16.98 -10.59
C ALA A 189 9.50 17.16 -11.49
N PHE A 190 9.03 18.40 -11.64
CA PHE A 190 7.91 18.71 -12.54
C PHE A 190 8.27 18.47 -14.01
N LYS A 191 9.49 18.84 -14.44
CA LYS A 191 9.95 18.58 -15.81
C LYS A 191 10.10 17.09 -16.09
N ALA A 192 10.67 16.33 -15.15
CA ALA A 192 10.79 14.87 -15.27
C ALA A 192 9.42 14.20 -15.39
N ALA A 193 8.43 14.67 -14.61
CA ALA A 193 7.06 14.19 -14.69
C ALA A 193 6.43 14.38 -16.09
N GLY A 194 6.91 15.33 -16.91
CA GLY A 194 6.45 15.54 -18.29
C GLY A 194 6.58 14.29 -19.17
N ALA A 195 7.66 13.53 -19.01
CA ALA A 195 7.96 12.32 -19.77
C ALA A 195 7.12 11.09 -19.36
N VAL A 196 6.31 11.20 -18.30
CA VAL A 196 5.48 10.13 -17.74
C VAL A 196 4.06 10.19 -18.34
N ALA A 197 3.58 9.03 -18.77
CA ALA A 197 2.27 8.82 -19.39
C ALA A 197 1.38 7.90 -18.55
N ARG A 198 0.08 8.18 -18.59
CA ARG A 198 -0.98 7.25 -18.16
C ARG A 198 -1.22 6.25 -19.29
N LEU A 199 -1.27 4.97 -18.94
CA LEU A 199 -1.56 3.89 -19.88
C LEU A 199 -2.96 3.33 -19.61
N LEU A 200 -3.78 3.24 -20.65
CA LEU A 200 -5.03 2.47 -20.64
C LEU A 200 -4.86 1.29 -21.61
N ILE A 201 -4.84 0.08 -21.08
CA ILE A 201 -4.47 -1.14 -21.81
C ILE A 201 -5.68 -2.03 -21.92
N HIS A 202 -6.14 -2.32 -23.14
CA HIS A 202 -7.23 -3.27 -23.36
C HIS A 202 -6.67 -4.68 -23.55
N LYS A 203 -7.07 -5.60 -22.68
CA LYS A 203 -6.77 -7.03 -22.74
C LYS A 203 -8.06 -7.82 -22.95
N SER A 204 -7.93 -9.11 -23.24
CA SER A 204 -9.09 -10.03 -23.29
C SER A 204 -9.81 -10.11 -21.92
N THR A 205 -9.08 -9.89 -20.83
CA THR A 205 -9.56 -9.97 -19.44
C THR A 205 -10.00 -8.62 -18.85
N GLY A 206 -10.18 -7.58 -19.66
CA GLY A 206 -10.64 -6.27 -19.18
C GLY A 206 -9.78 -5.12 -19.68
N SER A 207 -10.01 -3.94 -19.13
CA SER A 207 -9.14 -2.78 -19.35
C SER A 207 -8.35 -2.48 -18.08
N TYR A 208 -7.10 -2.04 -18.26
CA TYR A 208 -6.17 -1.88 -17.16
C TYR A 208 -5.44 -0.55 -17.19
N PHE A 209 -5.27 0.06 -16.02
CA PHE A 209 -4.42 1.22 -15.83
C PHE A 209 -2.99 0.80 -15.43
N CYS A 210 -2.02 1.48 -16.04
CA CYS A 210 -0.61 1.45 -15.66
C CYS A 210 0.03 2.83 -15.88
N THR A 211 1.29 2.95 -15.46
CA THR A 211 2.15 4.09 -15.77
C THR A 211 3.28 3.65 -16.71
N GLY A 212 3.73 4.56 -17.58
CA GLY A 212 4.94 4.37 -18.37
C GLY A 212 5.67 5.68 -18.63
N TRP A 213 6.89 5.63 -19.12
CA TRP A 213 7.71 6.83 -19.30
C TRP A 213 8.69 6.74 -20.46
N LEU A 214 8.91 7.87 -21.14
CA LEU A 214 9.84 7.94 -22.28
C LEU A 214 11.29 7.77 -21.81
N VAL A 215 12.00 6.82 -22.40
CA VAL A 215 13.40 6.49 -22.10
C VAL A 215 14.30 6.80 -23.29
N GLY A 216 15.34 7.59 -23.05
CA GLY A 216 16.26 8.02 -24.11
C GLY A 216 15.59 8.85 -25.22
N SER A 217 16.35 9.18 -26.25
CA SER A 217 15.94 10.17 -27.26
C SER A 217 15.14 9.60 -28.44
N GLU A 218 14.96 8.28 -28.51
CA GLU A 218 14.49 7.58 -29.72
C GLU A 218 12.99 7.21 -29.73
N GLY A 219 12.21 7.74 -28.79
CA GLY A 219 10.77 7.50 -28.72
C GLY A 219 10.38 6.14 -28.15
N HIS A 220 11.27 5.54 -27.37
CA HIS A 220 10.98 4.33 -26.61
C HIS A 220 10.34 4.70 -25.26
N LEU A 221 9.51 3.80 -24.74
CA LEU A 221 8.84 3.93 -23.46
C LEU A 221 9.01 2.65 -22.64
N ILE A 222 9.27 2.80 -21.35
CA ILE A 222 9.31 1.68 -20.38
C ILE A 222 8.04 1.65 -19.55
N THR A 223 7.54 0.45 -19.29
CA THR A 223 6.52 0.11 -18.29
C THR A 223 6.81 -1.30 -17.73
N ASN A 224 5.91 -1.90 -16.95
CA ASN A 224 6.10 -3.28 -16.50
C ASN A 224 5.67 -4.32 -17.54
N ASN A 225 6.26 -5.51 -17.45
CA ASN A 225 5.81 -6.66 -18.25
C ASN A 225 4.36 -7.05 -17.90
N HIS A 226 3.97 -7.02 -16.63
CA HIS A 226 2.58 -7.33 -16.27
C HIS A 226 1.57 -6.30 -16.82
N CYS A 227 2.02 -5.09 -17.17
CA CYS A 227 1.23 -4.13 -17.95
C CYS A 227 1.17 -4.58 -19.42
N ILE A 228 2.33 -4.69 -20.09
CA ILE A 228 2.46 -5.04 -21.50
C ILE A 228 3.40 -6.24 -21.68
N SER A 229 2.85 -7.45 -21.67
CA SER A 229 3.63 -8.69 -21.82
C SER A 229 3.73 -9.23 -23.26
N GLU A 230 2.91 -8.72 -24.18
CA GLU A 230 2.85 -9.20 -25.56
C GLU A 230 2.45 -8.09 -26.53
N GLN A 231 2.71 -8.30 -27.81
CA GLN A 231 2.43 -7.31 -28.85
C GLN A 231 0.94 -6.92 -28.90
N ALA A 232 0.02 -7.85 -28.63
CA ALA A 232 -1.41 -7.55 -28.61
C ALA A 232 -1.77 -6.52 -27.53
N HIS A 233 -1.11 -6.55 -26.37
CA HIS A 233 -1.27 -5.51 -25.34
C HIS A 233 -0.74 -4.16 -25.83
N ALA A 234 0.47 -4.15 -26.41
CA ALA A 234 1.10 -2.93 -26.92
C ALA A 234 0.27 -2.28 -28.06
N SER A 235 -0.33 -3.10 -28.93
CA SER A 235 -1.21 -2.65 -30.01
C SER A 235 -2.54 -2.06 -29.54
N ASN A 236 -2.95 -2.37 -28.30
CA ASN A 236 -4.23 -1.98 -27.72
C ASN A 236 -4.04 -1.11 -26.46
N THR A 237 -3.03 -0.24 -26.47
CA THR A 237 -2.71 0.67 -25.36
C THR A 237 -2.82 2.12 -25.79
N GLU A 238 -3.59 2.91 -25.03
CA GLU A 238 -3.57 4.37 -25.14
C GLU A 238 -2.44 4.94 -24.27
N PHE A 239 -1.63 5.81 -24.87
CA PHE A 239 -0.50 6.50 -24.23
C PHE A 239 -0.86 7.98 -24.05
N GLU A 240 -1.29 8.35 -22.85
CA GLU A 240 -1.80 9.68 -22.54
C GLU A 240 -0.80 10.50 -21.73
N PHE A 241 -0.34 11.62 -22.30
CA PHE A 241 0.61 12.52 -21.67
C PHE A 241 -0.09 13.77 -21.12
N ASN A 242 0.51 14.38 -20.09
CA ASN A 242 -0.03 15.56 -19.40
C ASN A 242 -1.45 15.39 -18.84
N ALA A 243 -1.87 14.17 -18.52
CA ALA A 243 -3.10 13.93 -17.76
C ALA A 243 -2.87 14.34 -16.30
N GLN A 244 -3.09 15.61 -15.95
CA GLN A 244 -2.75 16.15 -14.63
C GLN A 244 -3.65 17.32 -14.24
N GLY A 245 -3.78 17.58 -12.95
CA GLY A 245 -4.55 18.71 -12.45
C GLY A 245 -4.00 20.06 -12.93
N ALA A 246 -4.90 21.01 -13.19
CA ALA A 246 -4.52 22.38 -13.56
C ALA A 246 -3.92 23.17 -12.38
N THR A 247 -4.29 22.81 -11.16
CA THR A 247 -3.82 23.43 -9.91
C THR A 247 -3.58 22.38 -8.84
N CYS A 248 -2.84 22.72 -7.79
CA CYS A 248 -2.52 21.78 -6.71
C CYS A 248 -3.77 21.25 -5.97
N SER A 249 -4.83 22.06 -5.90
CA SER A 249 -6.11 21.70 -5.29
C SER A 249 -7.09 21.02 -6.25
N THR A 250 -6.72 20.81 -7.51
CA THR A 250 -7.59 20.10 -8.47
C THR A 250 -7.75 18.65 -8.03
N ASN A 251 -9.00 18.21 -7.83
CA ASN A 251 -9.30 16.82 -7.52
C ASN A 251 -9.30 16.00 -8.82
N CYS A 252 -8.32 15.10 -8.94
CA CYS A 252 -8.18 14.18 -10.06
C CYS A 252 -8.27 12.71 -9.62
N ASN A 253 -8.86 12.44 -8.45
CA ASN A 253 -8.83 11.12 -7.80
C ASN A 253 -9.94 10.20 -8.32
N ARG A 254 -10.05 10.08 -9.64
CA ARG A 254 -10.96 9.19 -10.37
C ARG A 254 -10.25 8.73 -11.64
N GLY A 255 -10.50 7.48 -12.05
CA GLY A 255 -10.00 6.95 -13.32
C GLY A 255 -10.27 7.91 -14.48
N MET A 256 -9.26 8.11 -15.34
CA MET A 256 -9.27 9.04 -16.46
C MET A 256 -9.41 10.54 -16.12
N ALA A 257 -9.68 10.94 -14.88
CA ALA A 257 -9.86 12.34 -14.52
C ALA A 257 -8.63 13.20 -14.84
N CYS A 258 -8.88 14.50 -15.04
CA CYS A 258 -7.88 15.48 -15.47
C CYS A 258 -7.16 15.02 -16.75
N GLY A 259 -7.96 14.76 -17.79
CA GLY A 259 -7.50 14.24 -19.06
C GLY A 259 -6.37 15.06 -19.69
N GLY A 260 -5.45 14.33 -20.30
CA GLY A 260 -4.32 14.85 -21.05
C GLY A 260 -4.52 14.69 -22.56
N ARG A 261 -3.43 14.45 -23.27
CA ARG A 261 -3.45 14.17 -24.71
C ARG A 261 -3.05 12.72 -24.95
N VAL A 262 -3.94 11.94 -25.56
CA VAL A 262 -3.61 10.61 -26.10
C VAL A 262 -2.74 10.79 -27.34
N ARG A 263 -1.50 10.32 -27.28
CA ARG A 263 -0.49 10.55 -28.35
C ARG A 263 -0.20 9.33 -29.18
N ALA A 264 -0.44 8.15 -28.65
CA ALA A 264 -0.41 6.90 -29.38
C ALA A 264 -1.53 5.99 -28.86
N ARG A 265 -2.00 5.10 -29.73
CA ARG A 265 -3.02 4.07 -29.44
C ARG A 265 -2.50 2.66 -29.64
N SER A 266 -1.24 2.58 -30.03
CA SER A 266 -0.50 1.36 -30.27
C SER A 266 0.99 1.65 -30.11
N ALA A 267 1.75 0.60 -29.86
CA ALA A 267 3.19 0.62 -29.86
C ALA A 267 3.72 -0.71 -30.39
N THR A 268 4.95 -0.70 -30.89
CA THR A 268 5.67 -1.94 -31.17
C THR A 268 6.32 -2.42 -29.89
N LEU A 269 6.05 -3.66 -29.48
CA LEU A 269 6.76 -4.29 -28.36
C LEU A 269 8.16 -4.66 -28.84
N ILE A 270 9.17 -4.03 -28.24
CA ILE A 270 10.57 -4.35 -28.53
C ILE A 270 10.99 -5.57 -27.70
N TYR A 271 10.68 -5.55 -26.41
CA TYR A 271 10.96 -6.66 -25.51
C TYR A 271 10.12 -6.58 -24.22
N ALA A 272 9.78 -7.73 -23.65
CA ALA A 272 9.19 -7.85 -22.32
C ALA A 272 9.90 -8.98 -21.54
N ASP A 273 10.26 -8.70 -20.29
CA ASP A 273 10.90 -9.65 -19.40
C ASP A 273 10.05 -9.86 -18.15
N ALA A 274 9.65 -11.10 -17.90
CA ALA A 274 8.81 -11.44 -16.76
C ALA A 274 9.59 -11.51 -15.43
N ALA A 275 10.91 -11.74 -15.46
CA ALA A 275 11.73 -11.87 -14.26
C ALA A 275 12.17 -10.50 -13.71
N LEU A 276 12.47 -9.57 -14.61
CA LEU A 276 12.76 -8.16 -14.31
C LEU A 276 11.51 -7.27 -14.39
N ASP A 277 10.35 -7.87 -14.67
CA ASP A 277 9.04 -7.25 -14.81
C ASP A 277 9.05 -5.91 -15.55
N TYR A 278 9.75 -5.84 -16.68
CA TYR A 278 9.79 -4.63 -17.51
C TYR A 278 9.43 -4.94 -18.96
N ALA A 279 8.84 -3.95 -19.62
CA ALA A 279 8.58 -3.97 -21.05
C ALA A 279 9.10 -2.68 -21.69
N LEU A 280 9.81 -2.83 -22.81
CA LEU A 280 10.26 -1.76 -23.66
C LEU A 280 9.40 -1.75 -24.92
N VAL A 281 8.71 -0.64 -25.15
CA VAL A 281 7.89 -0.43 -26.36
C VAL A 281 8.40 0.77 -27.15
N LYS A 282 8.16 0.77 -28.46
CA LYS A 282 8.43 1.92 -29.34
C LYS A 282 7.13 2.53 -29.82
N LEU A 283 6.94 3.80 -29.52
CA LEU A 283 5.77 4.54 -30.01
C LEU A 283 5.89 4.80 -31.52
N PRO A 284 4.78 4.87 -32.26
CA PRO A 284 4.79 5.16 -33.70
C PRO A 284 5.29 6.57 -34.03
N ILE A 285 5.31 7.46 -33.03
CA ILE A 285 5.83 8.83 -33.12
C ILE A 285 6.87 9.07 -32.03
N ASN A 286 7.97 9.74 -32.36
CA ASN A 286 8.97 10.11 -31.36
C ASN A 286 8.52 11.35 -30.59
N LEU A 287 8.20 11.15 -29.32
CA LEU A 287 7.67 12.17 -28.42
C LEU A 287 8.71 12.81 -27.49
N SER A 288 9.97 12.35 -27.56
CA SER A 288 11.04 12.77 -26.65
C SER A 288 11.33 14.28 -26.73
N GLY A 289 11.17 14.90 -27.91
CA GLY A 289 11.32 16.35 -28.08
C GLY A 289 10.18 17.17 -27.49
N GLU A 290 8.99 16.60 -27.35
CA GLU A 290 7.80 17.32 -26.86
C GLU A 290 7.62 17.18 -25.35
N TYR A 291 7.81 15.98 -24.80
CA TYR A 291 7.62 15.71 -23.37
C TYR A 291 8.93 15.50 -22.60
N GLY A 292 10.07 15.54 -23.28
CA GLY A 292 11.34 15.12 -22.72
C GLY A 292 11.47 13.59 -22.68
N TYR A 293 12.58 13.14 -22.08
CA TYR A 293 12.84 11.74 -21.78
C TYR A 293 13.62 11.64 -20.49
N LEU A 294 13.54 10.47 -19.84
CA LEU A 294 14.30 10.17 -18.64
C LEU A 294 15.51 9.32 -18.97
N GLN A 295 16.50 9.37 -18.09
CA GLN A 295 17.74 8.62 -18.19
C GLN A 295 17.91 7.77 -16.93
N MET A 296 18.28 6.51 -17.10
CA MET A 296 18.52 5.56 -16.01
C MET A 296 19.94 5.72 -15.45
N ARG A 297 20.08 5.69 -14.13
CA ARG A 297 21.38 5.72 -13.48
C ARG A 297 22.06 4.35 -13.59
N GLU A 298 23.26 4.32 -14.15
CA GLU A 298 24.00 3.08 -14.36
C GLU A 298 24.32 2.32 -13.07
N THR A 299 24.62 3.04 -12.00
CA THR A 299 24.89 2.44 -10.68
C THR A 299 23.61 1.95 -9.99
N GLY A 300 22.44 2.36 -10.47
CA GLY A 300 21.17 2.09 -9.82
C GLY A 300 20.91 2.93 -8.57
N ALA A 301 19.96 2.45 -7.77
CA ALA A 301 19.60 3.06 -6.48
C ALA A 301 20.68 2.85 -5.41
N VAL A 302 20.79 3.84 -4.51
CA VAL A 302 21.68 3.89 -3.35
C VAL A 302 20.83 3.90 -2.08
N LEU A 303 21.21 3.11 -1.08
CA LEU A 303 20.49 3.05 0.19
C LEU A 303 20.42 4.44 0.85
N SER A 304 19.26 4.76 1.41
CA SER A 304 18.93 6.04 2.08
C SER A 304 18.92 7.26 1.17
N GLU A 305 19.12 7.12 -0.15
CA GLU A 305 19.02 8.28 -1.04
C GLU A 305 17.58 8.76 -1.16
N ARG A 306 17.39 10.08 -1.25
CA ARG A 306 16.08 10.69 -1.43
C ARG A 306 15.57 10.44 -2.86
N ILE A 307 14.32 10.04 -2.95
CA ILE A 307 13.65 9.68 -4.21
C ILE A 307 12.29 10.35 -4.36
N TYR A 308 11.76 10.33 -5.57
CA TYR A 308 10.39 10.71 -5.89
C TYR A 308 9.83 9.91 -7.06
N ILE A 309 8.50 9.79 -7.12
CA ILE A 309 7.80 8.93 -8.08
C ILE A 309 6.67 9.72 -8.74
N PRO A 310 6.85 10.22 -9.96
CA PRO A 310 5.76 10.70 -10.81
C PRO A 310 4.98 9.50 -11.38
N GLN A 311 3.67 9.47 -11.15
CA GLN A 311 2.83 8.28 -11.35
C GLN A 311 1.36 8.61 -11.63
N HIS A 312 0.61 7.60 -12.10
CA HIS A 312 -0.84 7.62 -12.28
C HIS A 312 -1.54 6.57 -11.40
N PRO A 313 -1.61 6.78 -10.07
CA PRO A 313 -2.24 5.82 -9.15
C PRO A 313 -3.72 5.65 -9.52
N ALA A 314 -4.22 4.42 -9.57
CA ALA A 314 -5.60 4.08 -9.96
C ALA A 314 -6.08 4.71 -11.30
N GLY A 315 -5.16 5.06 -12.20
CA GLY A 315 -5.48 5.76 -13.45
C GLY A 315 -5.91 7.22 -13.25
N TRP A 316 -5.62 7.82 -12.10
CA TRP A 316 -5.92 9.21 -11.77
C TRP A 316 -5.09 10.20 -12.60
N GLY A 317 -5.39 11.48 -12.43
CA GLY A 317 -4.47 12.53 -12.85
C GLY A 317 -3.11 12.38 -12.17
N LYS A 318 -2.05 12.80 -12.86
CA LYS A 318 -0.65 12.60 -12.46
C LYS A 318 -0.37 13.16 -11.08
N ARG A 319 0.19 12.31 -10.23
CA ARG A 319 0.64 12.65 -8.88
C ARG A 319 2.14 12.40 -8.76
N ILE A 320 2.79 13.10 -7.85
CA ILE A 320 4.18 12.86 -7.47
C ILE A 320 4.18 12.48 -5.99
N ALA A 321 4.63 11.26 -5.68
CA ALA A 321 4.97 10.86 -4.33
C ALA A 321 6.42 11.29 -4.05
N LEU A 322 6.59 12.14 -3.05
CA LEU A 322 7.89 12.70 -2.64
C LEU A 322 8.10 12.60 -1.12
N LYS A 323 7.01 12.52 -0.37
CA LYS A 323 6.99 12.45 1.09
C LYS A 323 6.32 11.16 1.55
N THR A 324 6.62 10.79 2.78
CA THR A 324 5.91 9.81 3.57
C THR A 324 5.34 10.54 4.79
N ASP A 325 4.47 9.89 5.55
CA ASP A 325 4.01 10.34 6.86
C ASP A 325 5.12 10.90 7.77
N ASN A 326 6.34 10.38 7.64
CA ASN A 326 7.47 10.65 8.53
C ASN A 326 8.63 11.43 7.88
N GLY A 327 8.45 11.99 6.68
CA GLY A 327 9.46 12.86 6.06
C GLY A 327 9.57 12.71 4.55
N TRP A 328 10.82 12.71 4.04
CA TRP A 328 11.07 12.53 2.61
C TRP A 328 11.10 11.04 2.25
N GLY A 329 10.60 10.70 1.07
CA GLY A 329 10.79 9.37 0.52
C GLY A 329 12.26 9.07 0.29
N THR A 330 12.72 7.95 0.82
CA THR A 330 14.09 7.44 0.61
C THR A 330 14.08 5.98 0.24
N VAL A 331 15.16 5.53 -0.38
CA VAL A 331 15.43 4.10 -0.55
C VAL A 331 15.69 3.46 0.82
N THR A 332 14.87 2.50 1.20
CA THR A 332 14.93 1.80 2.49
C THR A 332 15.60 0.43 2.39
N SER A 333 15.71 -0.14 1.20
CA SER A 333 16.45 -1.37 0.94
C SER A 333 16.89 -1.46 -0.51
N LEU A 334 17.96 -2.22 -0.76
CA LEU A 334 18.42 -2.62 -2.10
C LEU A 334 18.32 -4.14 -2.33
N THR A 335 17.91 -4.88 -1.31
CA THR A 335 17.95 -6.35 -1.26
C THR A 335 16.59 -6.96 -0.90
N ARG A 336 15.50 -6.17 -0.99
CA ARG A 336 14.16 -6.63 -0.62
C ARG A 336 13.73 -7.78 -1.52
N SER A 337 13.27 -8.86 -0.90
CA SER A 337 12.66 -10.02 -1.58
C SER A 337 11.13 -9.97 -1.45
N GLY A 338 10.44 -10.70 -2.31
CA GLY A 338 8.98 -10.69 -2.44
C GLY A 338 8.60 -10.97 -3.89
N CYS A 339 8.18 -9.94 -4.60
CA CYS A 339 7.81 -10.03 -6.03
C CYS A 339 8.97 -10.36 -6.98
N ALA A 340 10.19 -9.99 -6.60
CA ALA A 340 11.45 -10.28 -7.29
C ALA A 340 12.61 -10.36 -6.28
N ARG A 341 13.80 -10.76 -6.76
CA ARG A 341 15.03 -10.82 -5.94
C ARG A 341 15.78 -9.48 -6.00
N ASP A 342 16.38 -9.10 -4.88
CA ASP A 342 17.21 -7.90 -4.69
C ASP A 342 16.57 -6.62 -5.25
N GLN A 343 15.40 -6.29 -4.72
CA GLN A 343 14.63 -5.12 -5.13
C GLN A 343 15.00 -3.89 -4.29
N VAL A 344 14.85 -2.74 -4.93
CA VAL A 344 14.83 -1.45 -4.26
C VAL A 344 13.51 -1.34 -3.49
N ALA A 345 13.54 -0.92 -2.23
CA ALA A 345 12.34 -0.73 -1.43
C ALA A 345 12.22 0.71 -0.93
N TYR A 346 11.02 1.22 -0.73
CA TYR A 346 10.72 2.56 -0.21
C TYR A 346 9.30 2.64 0.34
N MET A 347 9.01 3.71 1.08
CA MET A 347 7.71 3.93 1.73
C MET A 347 6.87 5.01 1.03
N LEU A 348 7.25 5.43 -0.19
CA LEU A 348 6.45 6.38 -0.97
C LEU A 348 5.16 5.71 -1.44
N ASP A 349 4.05 6.44 -1.32
CA ASP A 349 2.72 5.95 -1.67
C ASP A 349 2.60 5.63 -3.14
N THR A 350 2.16 4.40 -3.42
CA THR A 350 1.74 3.95 -4.74
C THR A 350 0.41 3.22 -4.60
N GLN A 351 -0.31 3.05 -5.69
CA GLN A 351 -1.56 2.29 -5.70
C GLN A 351 -1.62 1.54 -7.02
N GLY A 352 -2.48 0.53 -7.09
CA GLY A 352 -2.76 -0.16 -8.35
C GLY A 352 -2.90 0.83 -9.53
N GLY A 353 -2.08 0.68 -10.58
CA GLY A 353 -1.97 1.62 -11.71
C GLY A 353 -0.70 2.49 -11.70
N SER A 354 -0.04 2.58 -10.56
CA SER A 354 1.32 3.11 -10.43
C SER A 354 2.36 2.18 -11.04
N SER A 355 2.04 0.92 -11.29
CA SER A 355 2.92 -0.06 -11.92
C SER A 355 3.56 0.52 -13.21
N GLY A 356 4.88 0.47 -13.27
CA GLY A 356 5.69 0.97 -14.38
C GLY A 356 6.20 2.39 -14.17
N SER A 357 5.89 3.02 -13.03
CA SER A 357 6.37 4.35 -12.69
C SER A 357 7.89 4.39 -12.49
N PRO A 358 8.58 5.45 -12.96
CA PRO A 358 9.99 5.64 -12.68
C PRO A 358 10.19 6.08 -11.23
N VAL A 359 11.16 5.47 -10.56
CA VAL A 359 11.67 5.94 -9.26
C VAL A 359 12.89 6.80 -9.55
N LEU A 360 12.79 8.10 -9.32
CA LEU A 360 13.86 9.04 -9.61
C LEU A 360 14.59 9.48 -8.35
N ALA A 361 15.91 9.57 -8.44
CA ALA A 361 16.69 10.18 -7.38
C ALA A 361 16.54 11.70 -7.38
N TRP A 362 16.38 12.28 -6.19
CA TRP A 362 16.25 13.72 -6.02
C TRP A 362 17.51 14.49 -6.41
N SER A 363 18.70 13.88 -6.21
CA SER A 363 19.99 14.54 -6.38
C SER A 363 20.30 14.91 -7.84
N ASP A 364 19.93 14.07 -8.79
CA ASP A 364 20.30 14.22 -10.21
C ASP A 364 19.15 14.01 -11.20
N ASN A 365 17.94 13.66 -10.74
CA ASN A 365 16.76 13.35 -11.56
C ASN A 365 16.98 12.21 -12.56
N SER A 366 17.90 11.30 -12.26
CA SER A 366 18.02 10.04 -12.99
C SER A 366 17.09 8.98 -12.39
N VAL A 367 16.61 8.07 -13.24
CA VAL A 367 15.79 6.92 -12.83
C VAL A 367 16.70 5.88 -12.18
N VAL A 368 16.46 5.57 -10.92
CA VAL A 368 17.25 4.61 -10.13
C VAL A 368 16.57 3.26 -9.99
N ALA A 369 15.26 3.18 -10.22
CA ALA A 369 14.50 1.93 -10.23
C ALA A 369 13.16 2.05 -11.00
N LEU A 370 12.56 0.91 -11.34
CA LEU A 370 11.23 0.80 -11.97
C LEU A 370 10.24 0.23 -10.94
N HIS A 371 9.25 1.00 -10.51
CA HIS A 371 8.19 0.51 -9.61
C HIS A 371 7.40 -0.62 -10.29
N HIS A 372 7.11 -1.69 -9.55
CA HIS A 372 6.39 -2.83 -10.13
C HIS A 372 5.51 -3.64 -9.16
N CYS A 373 5.69 -3.49 -7.85
CA CYS A 373 4.84 -4.10 -6.83
C CYS A 373 5.08 -3.46 -5.45
N GLY A 374 4.39 -3.94 -4.41
CA GLY A 374 4.55 -3.37 -3.07
C GLY A 374 3.82 -4.08 -1.95
N GLY A 375 3.45 -3.33 -0.90
CA GLY A 375 2.78 -3.80 0.32
C GLY A 375 3.41 -3.21 1.59
N CYS A 376 3.91 -1.98 1.46
CA CYS A 376 4.60 -1.20 2.49
C CYS A 376 5.69 -1.97 3.28
N PRO A 377 6.93 -1.99 2.77
CA PRO A 377 7.47 -1.10 1.74
C PRO A 377 7.05 -1.47 0.31
N ASN A 378 6.81 -0.43 -0.50
CA ASN A 378 6.71 -0.54 -1.95
C ASN A 378 8.07 -0.89 -2.55
N THR A 379 8.09 -1.61 -3.68
CA THR A 379 9.34 -2.11 -4.27
C THR A 379 9.46 -1.85 -5.77
N ALA A 380 10.71 -1.87 -6.23
CA ALA A 380 11.10 -1.54 -7.58
C ALA A 380 12.31 -2.35 -8.05
N ILE A 381 12.35 -2.65 -9.34
CA ILE A 381 13.49 -3.30 -9.98
C ILE A 381 14.58 -2.26 -10.21
N ASN A 382 15.78 -2.54 -9.72
CA ASN A 382 16.91 -1.62 -9.82
C ASN A 382 17.27 -1.31 -11.29
N ALA A 383 17.45 -0.03 -11.63
CA ALA A 383 17.70 0.42 -12.99
C ALA A 383 18.96 -0.20 -13.62
N ASN A 384 19.97 -0.55 -12.82
CA ASN A 384 21.17 -1.21 -13.34
C ASN A 384 20.86 -2.56 -14.00
N LYS A 385 19.91 -3.34 -13.45
CA LYS A 385 19.47 -4.62 -14.01
C LYS A 385 18.84 -4.44 -15.40
N LEU A 386 18.00 -3.42 -15.54
CA LEU A 386 17.35 -3.05 -16.80
C LEU A 386 18.39 -2.61 -17.85
N ILE A 387 19.33 -1.75 -17.46
CA ILE A 387 20.42 -1.31 -18.35
C ILE A 387 21.25 -2.49 -18.82
N THR A 388 21.67 -3.37 -17.90
CA THR A 388 22.48 -4.54 -18.23
C THR A 388 21.75 -5.45 -19.21
N ASP A 389 20.49 -5.80 -18.95
CA ASP A 389 19.72 -6.69 -19.83
C ASP A 389 19.51 -6.06 -21.22
N MET A 390 19.14 -4.78 -21.28
CA MET A 390 18.96 -4.07 -22.56
C MET A 390 20.25 -3.95 -23.37
N ARG A 391 21.41 -3.73 -22.72
CA ARG A 391 22.72 -3.71 -23.41
C ARG A 391 23.10 -5.07 -23.94
N THR A 392 22.93 -6.13 -23.15
CA THR A 392 23.23 -7.51 -23.58
C THR A 392 22.41 -7.90 -24.80
N ARG A 393 21.19 -7.35 -24.93
CA ARG A 393 20.30 -7.58 -26.07
C ARG A 393 20.48 -6.58 -27.22
N ASN A 394 21.33 -5.57 -27.05
CA ASN A 394 21.50 -4.48 -28.01
C ASN A 394 20.19 -3.74 -28.35
N ILE A 395 19.36 -3.49 -27.33
CA ILE A 395 18.07 -2.78 -27.44
C ILE A 395 18.01 -1.51 -26.57
N LEU A 396 19.11 -1.16 -25.89
CA LEU A 396 19.17 0.03 -25.04
C LEU A 396 19.07 1.30 -25.92
N PRO A 397 18.05 2.17 -25.72
CA PRO A 397 17.89 3.36 -26.53
C PRO A 397 19.04 4.35 -26.38
N GLU A 398 19.29 5.16 -27.42
CA GLU A 398 20.27 6.24 -27.33
C GLU A 398 19.89 7.25 -26.23
N ASN A 399 20.90 7.75 -25.51
CA ASN A 399 20.74 8.67 -24.37
C ASN A 399 19.90 8.12 -23.20
N ALA A 400 19.67 6.80 -23.12
CA ALA A 400 18.90 6.17 -22.05
C ALA A 400 19.65 6.08 -20.70
N VAL A 401 20.96 6.28 -20.67
CA VAL A 401 21.79 6.17 -19.45
C VAL A 401 22.29 7.53 -19.04
N TYR A 402 22.13 7.86 -17.76
CA TYR A 402 22.61 9.09 -17.16
C TYR A 402 24.14 9.05 -17.01
N VAL A 403 24.82 10.09 -17.50
CA VAL A 403 26.27 10.28 -17.35
C VAL A 403 26.47 11.60 -16.59
N ALA A 404 27.06 11.52 -15.40
CA ALA A 404 27.35 12.72 -14.61
C ALA A 404 28.36 13.62 -15.34
N ALA A 405 28.11 14.92 -15.37
CA ALA A 405 29.06 15.88 -15.94
C ALA A 405 30.37 15.85 -15.13
N SER A 406 31.48 15.58 -15.82
CA SER A 406 32.81 15.53 -15.21
C SER A 406 33.21 16.90 -14.64
N VAL A 407 33.24 17.02 -13.32
CA VAL A 407 33.94 18.12 -12.65
C VAL A 407 35.43 17.79 -12.66
N PRO A 408 36.33 18.65 -13.15
CA PRO A 408 37.76 18.39 -13.07
C PRO A 408 38.20 18.59 -11.62
N THR A 409 38.42 17.50 -10.89
CA THR A 409 39.01 17.55 -9.54
C THR A 409 40.46 17.13 -9.63
N SER A 410 41.33 18.12 -9.45
CA SER A 410 42.75 17.97 -9.16
C SER A 410 42.98 16.98 -8.02
N ALA A 411 43.90 16.04 -8.24
CA ALA A 411 44.32 15.04 -7.26
C ALA A 411 44.77 15.66 -5.93
N PRO A 412 44.50 14.96 -4.81
CA PRO A 412 45.44 14.91 -3.71
C PRO A 412 45.93 13.47 -3.46
N THR A 413 47.26 13.37 -3.52
CA THR A 413 48.20 12.52 -2.79
C THR A 413 47.66 11.38 -1.91
N THR A 414 48.13 10.17 -2.25
CA THR A 414 48.33 8.97 -1.42
C THR A 414 48.06 9.11 0.08
N SER A 415 46.97 8.50 0.54
CA SER A 415 46.77 8.15 1.95
C SER A 415 47.72 7.01 2.36
N PRO A 416 48.35 7.05 3.55
CA PRO A 416 49.17 5.95 4.06
C PRO A 416 48.30 4.73 4.40
N PRO A 417 48.87 3.51 4.36
CA PRO A 417 48.11 2.27 4.50
C PRO A 417 47.48 2.17 5.90
N THR A 418 46.16 2.05 5.96
CA THR A 418 45.47 1.66 7.20
C THR A 418 45.76 0.18 7.43
N GLN A 419 46.55 -0.07 8.48
CA GLN A 419 46.91 -1.40 8.94
C GLN A 419 45.65 -2.17 9.37
N ALA A 420 45.56 -3.43 8.99
CA ALA A 420 44.53 -4.35 9.47
C ALA A 420 44.53 -4.41 11.01
N PRO A 421 43.37 -4.54 11.69
CA PRO A 421 43.36 -4.79 13.12
C PRO A 421 44.09 -6.10 13.42
N THR A 422 45.20 -5.99 14.13
CA THR A 422 45.90 -7.11 14.75
C THR A 422 45.00 -7.64 15.88
N THR A 423 44.86 -8.95 15.98
CA THR A 423 44.13 -9.63 17.06
C THR A 423 44.64 -9.18 18.44
N ALA A 424 43.77 -8.50 19.20
CA ALA A 424 44.02 -8.09 20.57
C ALA A 424 43.66 -9.22 21.56
N PRO A 425 44.33 -9.31 22.73
CA PRO A 425 44.13 -10.39 23.70
C PRO A 425 42.72 -10.37 24.32
N ALA A 426 42.21 -11.57 24.62
CA ALA A 426 40.84 -11.81 25.05
C ALA A 426 40.44 -11.03 26.33
N PRO A 427 39.28 -10.35 26.34
CA PRO A 427 38.73 -9.71 27.54
C PRO A 427 38.31 -10.77 28.58
N THR A 428 38.60 -10.53 29.87
CA THR A 428 38.44 -11.53 30.96
C THR A 428 37.16 -11.39 31.78
N THR A 429 36.45 -10.25 31.72
CA THR A 429 35.19 -10.05 32.47
C THR A 429 34.05 -9.70 31.51
N LYS A 430 32.91 -10.40 31.64
CA LYS A 430 31.68 -10.16 30.87
C LYS A 430 30.54 -9.74 31.79
N THR A 431 29.83 -8.68 31.44
CA THR A 431 28.63 -8.21 32.15
C THR A 431 27.45 -8.21 31.20
N GLN A 432 26.33 -8.81 31.59
CA GLN A 432 25.12 -8.87 30.76
C GLN A 432 24.02 -7.96 31.31
N VAL A 433 23.29 -7.31 30.42
CA VAL A 433 22.17 -6.42 30.72
C VAL A 433 21.07 -6.65 29.70
N ASP A 434 19.87 -6.99 30.15
CA ASP A 434 18.69 -7.11 29.28
C ASP A 434 17.89 -5.81 29.24
N GLY A 435 17.23 -5.56 28.10
CA GLY A 435 16.36 -4.41 27.87
C GLY A 435 15.29 -4.69 26.82
N THR A 436 14.31 -3.79 26.71
CA THR A 436 13.27 -3.87 25.68
C THR A 436 12.95 -2.49 25.12
N ILE A 437 13.13 -2.36 23.81
CA ILE A 437 12.74 -1.17 23.04
C ILE A 437 11.24 -1.25 22.74
N THR A 438 10.54 -0.13 22.86
CA THR A 438 9.11 -0.02 22.56
C THR A 438 8.86 0.96 21.44
N SER A 439 7.87 0.65 20.61
CA SER A 439 7.33 1.51 19.57
C SER A 439 5.90 1.89 19.92
N THR A 440 5.60 3.19 19.83
CA THR A 440 4.26 3.75 19.88
C THR A 440 3.81 4.10 18.45
N ALA A 441 2.63 4.67 18.26
CA ALA A 441 2.22 5.19 16.96
C ALA A 441 3.10 6.34 16.44
N THR A 442 3.88 7.00 17.31
CA THR A 442 4.59 8.25 16.97
C THR A 442 6.10 8.19 17.14
N PHE A 443 6.63 7.29 17.98
CA PHE A 443 8.07 7.17 18.21
C PHE A 443 8.50 5.79 18.71
N THR A 444 9.79 5.49 18.53
CA THR A 444 10.50 4.35 19.13
C THR A 444 11.36 4.84 20.31
N SER A 445 11.31 4.15 21.45
CA SER A 445 12.05 4.51 22.66
C SER A 445 13.55 4.24 22.51
N VAL A 446 14.37 4.99 23.25
CA VAL A 446 15.82 4.74 23.35
C VAL A 446 16.16 4.40 24.80
N ASP A 447 16.82 3.27 25.00
CA ASP A 447 17.31 2.84 26.30
C ASP A 447 18.70 3.41 26.57
N TYR A 448 18.98 3.75 27.82
CA TYR A 448 20.30 4.16 28.29
C TYR A 448 20.87 3.10 29.25
N VAL A 449 22.09 2.66 28.96
CA VAL A 449 22.90 1.84 29.85
C VAL A 449 24.12 2.67 30.26
N ASP A 450 24.11 3.13 31.52
CA ASP A 450 25.21 3.90 32.10
C ASP A 450 26.19 2.97 32.80
N PHE A 451 27.49 3.19 32.57
CA PHE A 451 28.54 2.41 33.20
C PHE A 451 29.82 3.23 33.44
N LYS A 452 30.58 2.81 34.45
CA LYS A 452 31.87 3.40 34.81
C LYS A 452 32.99 2.39 34.62
N LEU A 453 34.06 2.84 33.96
CA LEU A 453 35.27 2.05 33.72
C LEU A 453 36.38 2.46 34.71
N SER A 454 36.94 1.48 35.44
CA SER A 454 37.93 1.74 36.50
C SER A 454 39.31 2.19 36.00
N SER A 455 39.70 1.77 34.79
CA SER A 455 41.02 2.00 34.19
C SER A 455 40.89 1.97 32.66
N GLU A 456 41.89 2.47 31.94
CA GLU A 456 41.92 2.34 30.48
C GLU A 456 41.88 0.86 30.06
N ALA A 457 40.97 0.50 29.15
CA ALA A 457 40.83 -0.85 28.65
C ALA A 457 40.17 -0.87 27.26
N ALA A 458 40.36 -1.97 26.54
CA ALA A 458 39.50 -2.30 25.41
C ALA A 458 38.13 -2.73 25.96
N VAL A 459 37.07 -2.24 25.33
CA VAL A 459 35.68 -2.53 25.67
C VAL A 459 34.97 -3.01 24.42
N GLU A 460 34.39 -4.19 24.53
CA GLU A 460 33.50 -4.80 23.55
C GLU A 460 32.06 -4.63 24.05
N LEU A 461 31.18 -4.15 23.17
CA LEU A 461 29.75 -3.98 23.38
C LEU A 461 29.05 -4.78 22.30
N ASP A 462 28.37 -5.84 22.70
CA ASP A 462 27.75 -6.81 21.80
C ASP A 462 26.26 -6.91 22.11
N ILE A 463 25.40 -6.66 21.12
CA ILE A 463 23.95 -6.80 21.26
C ILE A 463 23.53 -8.16 20.73
N LEU A 464 22.61 -8.82 21.43
CA LEU A 464 21.97 -10.06 21.03
C LEU A 464 20.47 -9.83 21.00
N SER A 465 19.90 -9.74 19.79
CA SER A 465 18.46 -9.56 19.61
C SER A 465 17.93 -10.25 18.36
N MET A 466 18.60 -10.20 17.22
CA MET A 466 18.04 -10.66 15.94
C MET A 466 17.90 -12.19 15.85
N GLU A 467 16.66 -12.63 15.66
CA GLU A 467 16.27 -14.05 15.77
C GLU A 467 16.02 -14.76 14.43
N GLU A 468 16.12 -14.06 13.29
CA GLU A 468 15.75 -14.61 11.98
C GLU A 468 16.93 -15.27 11.26
N LYS A 469 16.72 -16.51 10.77
CA LYS A 469 17.74 -17.23 9.97
C LYS A 469 17.75 -16.82 8.50
N ALA A 470 18.94 -16.86 7.90
CA ALA A 470 19.14 -16.84 6.45
C ALA A 470 18.53 -18.10 5.79
N GLY A 471 17.24 -18.05 5.46
CA GLY A 471 16.46 -19.18 4.95
C GLY A 471 15.04 -19.30 5.51
N GLY A 472 14.69 -18.45 6.48
CA GLY A 472 13.39 -18.49 7.16
C GLY A 472 13.41 -19.36 8.42
N GLY A 473 12.54 -19.01 9.36
CA GLY A 473 12.50 -19.59 10.71
C GLY A 473 13.23 -18.72 11.74
N TYR A 474 12.86 -18.93 13.00
CA TYR A 474 13.28 -18.13 14.13
C TYR A 474 14.05 -18.95 15.16
N VAL A 475 14.97 -18.30 15.86
CA VAL A 475 15.71 -18.83 17.01
C VAL A 475 15.73 -17.76 18.08
N ASP A 476 15.17 -18.10 19.23
CA ASP A 476 15.35 -17.33 20.45
C ASP A 476 16.83 -17.40 20.87
N VAL A 477 17.62 -16.42 20.42
CA VAL A 477 19.06 -16.37 20.67
C VAL A 477 19.39 -15.75 22.02
N ASN A 478 18.51 -14.91 22.56
CA ASN A 478 18.70 -14.25 23.85
C ASN A 478 18.10 -15.06 25.03
N GLY A 479 17.32 -16.11 24.74
CA GLY A 479 16.74 -17.05 25.70
C GLY A 479 15.55 -16.49 26.49
N ASP A 480 14.84 -15.50 25.96
CA ASP A 480 13.72 -14.86 26.65
C ASP A 480 12.35 -15.40 26.25
N CYS A 481 12.26 -16.33 25.30
CA CYS A 481 11.03 -16.87 24.70
C CYS A 481 10.06 -15.79 24.18
N ASN A 482 10.56 -14.59 23.95
CA ASN A 482 9.81 -13.51 23.37
C ASN A 482 9.83 -13.63 21.85
N ALA A 483 8.74 -13.26 21.19
CA ALA A 483 8.72 -13.15 19.74
C ALA A 483 9.31 -11.81 19.25
N GLY A 484 9.40 -10.83 20.16
CA GLY A 484 9.80 -9.46 19.85
C GLY A 484 11.32 -9.31 19.80
N TYR A 485 11.87 -9.02 18.63
CA TYR A 485 13.29 -8.78 18.40
C TYR A 485 13.52 -7.39 17.77
N LEU A 486 14.78 -6.95 17.73
CA LEU A 486 15.15 -5.69 17.09
C LEU A 486 16.42 -5.82 16.23
N ASP A 487 16.39 -5.16 15.08
CA ASP A 487 17.60 -4.78 14.33
C ASP A 487 18.10 -3.50 15.00
N SER A 488 19.26 -3.57 15.66
CA SER A 488 19.66 -2.61 16.69
C SER A 488 20.53 -1.48 16.17
N SER A 489 20.62 -0.42 16.97
CA SER A 489 21.57 0.67 16.79
C SER A 489 22.08 1.13 18.15
N ILE A 490 23.38 1.36 18.24
CA ILE A 490 24.02 1.82 19.47
C ILE A 490 24.86 3.07 19.25
N ILE A 491 24.77 4.01 20.20
CA ILE A 491 25.63 5.20 20.27
C ILE A 491 26.26 5.28 21.65
N LEU A 492 27.59 5.26 21.68
CA LEU A 492 28.37 5.39 22.90
C LEU A 492 28.74 6.85 23.13
N PHE A 493 28.45 7.36 24.32
CA PHE A 493 28.83 8.68 24.78
C PHE A 493 29.81 8.58 25.96
N SER A 494 30.78 9.49 26.01
CA SER A 494 31.48 9.81 27.26
C SER A 494 30.64 10.79 28.06
N LEU A 495 30.61 10.60 29.38
CA LEU A 495 29.80 11.37 30.32
C LEU A 495 30.70 12.15 31.28
N ASP A 496 30.55 13.47 31.28
CA ASP A 496 31.11 14.32 32.32
C ASP A 496 30.22 14.19 33.58
N ALA A 497 30.78 13.62 34.65
CA ALA A 497 30.03 13.40 35.89
C ALA A 497 29.69 14.68 36.67
N ALA A 498 30.40 15.79 36.42
CA ALA A 498 30.15 17.07 37.09
C ALA A 498 29.05 17.87 36.38
N THR A 499 29.01 17.82 35.05
CA THR A 499 28.08 18.64 34.25
C THR A 499 26.92 17.85 33.64
N GLY A 500 27.03 16.51 33.57
CA GLY A 500 26.09 15.66 32.85
C GLY A 500 26.20 15.75 31.33
N ALA A 501 27.19 16.50 30.81
CA ALA A 501 27.40 16.66 29.37
C ALA A 501 27.86 15.34 28.74
N THR A 502 27.33 15.06 27.55
CA THR A 502 27.64 13.85 26.77
C THR A 502 28.39 14.20 25.49
N THR A 503 29.49 13.51 25.21
CA THR A 503 30.20 13.60 23.92
C THR A 503 30.14 12.28 23.19
N VAL A 504 29.78 12.27 21.91
CA VAL A 504 29.75 11.03 21.10
C VAL A 504 31.18 10.49 20.98
N VAL A 505 31.36 9.23 21.36
CA VAL A 505 32.63 8.50 21.25
C VAL A 505 32.62 7.62 20.01
N SER A 506 31.55 6.84 19.83
CA SER A 506 31.40 5.92 18.71
C SER A 506 29.93 5.56 18.51
N ALA A 507 29.60 5.02 17.34
CA ALA A 507 28.26 4.52 17.03
C ALA A 507 28.38 3.34 16.08
N ASN A 508 27.45 2.40 16.17
CA ASN A 508 27.31 1.34 15.19
C ASN A 508 25.86 0.88 15.07
N ASP A 509 25.49 0.48 13.86
CA ASP A 509 24.17 -0.04 13.52
C ASP A 509 24.25 -1.56 13.36
N ASN A 510 25.17 -2.05 12.52
CA ASN A 510 25.29 -3.47 12.18
C ASN A 510 26.68 -4.02 12.52
N ALA A 511 26.76 -5.24 13.03
CA ALA A 511 28.03 -5.92 13.23
C ALA A 511 28.83 -6.04 11.91
N PRO A 512 30.14 -5.72 11.92
CA PRO A 512 31.01 -6.00 10.77
C PRO A 512 31.08 -7.51 10.49
N ASN A 513 31.30 -7.88 9.21
CA ASN A 513 31.41 -9.29 8.81
C ASN A 513 32.44 -10.06 9.65
N GLY A 514 31.98 -11.10 10.35
CA GLY A 514 32.83 -11.97 11.17
C GLY A 514 33.03 -11.52 12.63
N TYR A 515 32.30 -10.51 13.09
CA TYR A 515 32.30 -10.01 14.46
C TYR A 515 30.93 -10.19 15.11
N GLY A 516 30.85 -10.15 16.45
CA GLY A 516 29.59 -10.24 17.22
C GLY A 516 28.91 -11.62 17.24
N SER A 517 29.49 -12.66 16.63
CA SER A 517 28.86 -14.00 16.57
C SER A 517 29.18 -14.90 17.76
N ALA A 518 30.02 -14.45 18.70
CA ALA A 518 30.52 -15.27 19.79
C ALA A 518 29.51 -15.47 20.94
N ASP A 519 28.49 -14.63 21.01
CA ASP A 519 27.40 -14.70 22.00
C ASP A 519 26.21 -15.56 21.53
N GLY A 520 26.25 -16.04 20.28
CA GLY A 520 25.17 -16.80 19.66
C GLY A 520 24.40 -16.03 18.59
N SER A 521 24.76 -14.77 18.29
CA SER A 521 24.16 -13.98 17.21
C SER A 521 24.23 -14.73 15.88
N ILE A 522 23.08 -14.81 15.20
CA ILE A 522 22.92 -15.48 13.91
C ILE A 522 22.79 -14.49 12.74
N SER A 523 22.88 -13.20 13.03
CA SER A 523 22.71 -12.10 12.09
C SER A 523 23.78 -11.03 12.34
N ASN A 524 24.18 -10.32 11.28
CA ASN A 524 25.03 -9.14 11.42
C ASN A 524 24.20 -7.86 11.70
N ALA A 525 22.87 -7.98 11.82
CA ALA A 525 21.99 -6.85 12.11
C ALA A 525 21.94 -6.47 13.60
N ASP A 526 22.54 -7.30 14.46
CA ASP A 526 22.82 -6.88 15.83
C ASP A 526 24.03 -5.93 15.84
N SER A 527 23.97 -4.88 16.65
CA SER A 527 25.04 -3.88 16.71
C SER A 527 26.21 -4.37 17.55
N TYR A 528 27.42 -4.19 17.02
CA TYR A 528 28.66 -4.55 17.69
C TYR A 528 29.65 -3.37 17.74
N LEU A 529 30.24 -3.07 18.89
CA LEU A 529 31.30 -2.06 19.02
C LEU A 529 32.50 -2.62 19.78
N TYR A 530 33.70 -2.42 19.22
CA TYR A 530 34.96 -2.67 19.90
C TYR A 530 35.78 -1.39 19.93
N VAL A 531 36.00 -0.83 21.12
CA VAL A 531 36.62 0.49 21.28
C VAL A 531 37.55 0.51 22.49
N LYS A 532 38.69 1.22 22.36
CA LYS A 532 39.58 1.46 23.48
C LYS A 532 39.12 2.70 24.23
N LEU A 533 38.81 2.56 25.52
CA LEU A 533 38.29 3.61 26.37
C LEU A 533 39.24 3.91 27.53
N SER A 534 39.35 5.18 27.91
CA SER A 534 40.04 5.61 29.12
C SER A 534 39.16 5.41 30.36
N ALA A 535 39.74 5.51 31.56
CA ALA A 535 38.96 5.48 32.80
C ALA A 535 37.94 6.63 32.83
N GLY A 536 36.68 6.36 33.14
CA GLY A 536 35.63 7.38 33.05
C GLY A 536 34.21 6.84 33.14
N ASN A 537 33.24 7.74 32.97
CA ASN A 537 31.82 7.39 32.92
C ASN A 537 31.35 7.42 31.46
N TYR A 538 30.52 6.46 31.09
CA TYR A 538 30.03 6.26 29.75
C TYR A 538 28.53 5.96 29.77
N ARG A 539 27.88 6.31 28.66
CA ARG A 539 26.46 6.05 28.43
C ARG A 539 26.31 5.41 27.05
N LEU A 540 25.69 4.25 27.01
CA LEU A 540 25.31 3.60 25.77
C LEU A 540 23.82 3.85 25.53
N ALA A 541 23.50 4.51 24.42
CA ALA A 541 22.14 4.62 23.93
C ALA A 541 21.86 3.44 22.99
N ILE A 542 20.75 2.74 23.19
CA ILE A 542 20.35 1.54 22.44
C ILE A 542 18.94 1.77 21.91
N SER A 543 18.72 1.53 20.62
CA SER A 543 17.41 1.59 19.98
C SER A 543 17.40 0.71 18.72
N ALA A 544 16.35 0.81 17.93
CA ALA A 544 16.27 0.21 16.61
C ALA A 544 17.21 0.90 15.59
N SER A 545 17.53 0.20 14.49
CA SER A 545 18.44 0.65 13.43
C SER A 545 18.07 2.04 12.89
N GLY A 546 19.10 2.86 12.66
CA GLY A 546 18.98 4.25 12.20
C GLY A 546 19.00 5.31 13.31
N LEU A 547 19.43 4.96 14.53
CA LEU A 547 19.54 5.90 15.65
C LEU A 547 20.61 6.97 15.37
N THR A 548 20.25 8.25 15.56
CA THR A 548 21.18 9.39 15.45
C THR A 548 21.54 9.96 16.84
N PRO A 549 22.67 10.67 17.00
CA PRO A 549 23.03 11.28 18.28
C PRO A 549 21.98 12.24 18.84
N THR A 550 21.29 12.99 17.97
CA THR A 550 20.23 13.91 18.39
C THR A 550 19.01 13.16 18.94
N GLN A 551 18.61 12.07 18.28
CA GLN A 551 17.50 11.21 18.73
C GLN A 551 17.86 10.46 20.02
N ALA A 552 19.10 9.99 20.12
CA ALA A 552 19.61 9.39 21.33
C ALA A 552 19.54 10.39 22.49
N ALA A 553 19.91 11.65 22.29
CA ALA A 553 19.81 12.70 23.31
C ALA A 553 18.36 13.01 23.73
N SER A 554 17.39 12.93 22.81
CA SER A 554 15.96 13.09 23.13
C SER A 554 15.31 11.82 23.69
N LYS A 555 16.05 10.71 23.81
CA LYS A 555 15.56 9.38 24.21
C LYS A 555 14.43 8.81 23.34
N GLN A 556 14.29 9.34 22.13
CA GLN A 556 13.21 9.02 21.21
C GLN A 556 13.72 9.17 19.78
N MET A 557 13.40 8.21 18.93
CA MET A 557 13.59 8.29 17.49
C MET A 557 12.23 8.14 16.78
N PRO A 558 12.10 8.55 15.50
CA PRO A 558 10.90 8.27 14.72
C PRO A 558 10.52 6.79 14.78
N LEU A 559 9.25 6.49 14.52
CA LEU A 559 8.76 5.11 14.50
C LEU A 559 9.65 4.26 13.57
N SER A 560 10.21 3.19 14.11
CA SER A 560 11.17 2.34 13.42
C SER A 560 10.53 1.00 13.06
N PRO A 561 10.60 0.57 11.79
CA PRO A 561 10.13 -0.76 11.37
C PRO A 561 11.07 -1.90 11.80
N ASN A 562 12.15 -1.55 12.51
CA ASN A 562 13.19 -2.46 12.95
C ASN A 562 12.95 -2.97 14.39
N VAL A 563 11.79 -2.65 14.97
CA VAL A 563 11.21 -3.36 16.11
C VAL A 563 10.20 -4.36 15.56
N ARG A 564 10.45 -5.67 15.73
CA ARG A 564 9.75 -6.72 14.97
C ARG A 564 9.27 -7.85 15.85
N VAL A 565 8.30 -8.59 15.35
CA VAL A 565 7.82 -9.85 15.94
C VAL A 565 8.14 -10.97 14.97
N CYS A 566 8.42 -12.16 15.50
CA CYS A 566 8.55 -13.35 14.69
C CYS A 566 7.29 -13.52 13.79
N ASP A 567 7.47 -13.96 12.55
CA ASP A 567 6.51 -13.90 11.41
C ASP A 567 6.43 -12.55 10.65
N LYS A 568 7.49 -11.73 10.75
CA LYS A 568 7.84 -10.57 9.89
C LYS A 568 6.97 -9.32 10.01
N GLY A 569 6.09 -9.25 11.01
CA GLY A 569 5.34 -8.03 11.35
C GLY A 569 6.19 -7.00 12.10
N THR A 570 5.82 -5.73 11.99
CA THR A 570 6.29 -4.70 12.93
C THR A 570 5.72 -5.00 14.30
N SER A 571 6.56 -4.91 15.33
CA SER A 571 6.15 -5.10 16.72
C SER A 571 6.15 -3.77 17.43
N ASN A 572 5.29 -3.67 18.44
CA ASN A 572 5.32 -2.53 19.34
C ASN A 572 6.44 -2.67 20.41
N TYR A 573 7.19 -3.78 20.42
CA TYR A 573 8.35 -3.98 21.29
C TYR A 573 9.36 -5.00 20.73
N GLY A 574 10.63 -4.86 21.11
CA GLY A 574 11.72 -5.76 20.74
C GLY A 574 12.75 -5.84 21.86
N SER A 575 13.09 -7.06 22.28
CA SER A 575 13.97 -7.29 23.44
C SER A 575 15.39 -7.59 22.99
N TYR A 576 16.36 -7.15 23.79
CA TYR A 576 17.78 -7.37 23.54
C TYR A 576 18.53 -7.74 24.81
N ARG A 577 19.65 -8.40 24.63
CA ARG A 577 20.70 -8.56 25.63
C ARG A 577 21.96 -7.83 25.19
N LEU A 578 22.48 -6.94 26.02
CA LEU A 578 23.81 -6.36 25.87
C LEU A 578 24.82 -7.19 26.66
N THR A 579 25.91 -7.59 26.01
CA THR A 579 27.11 -8.11 26.66
C THR A 579 28.23 -7.06 26.59
N VAL A 580 28.77 -6.68 27.74
CA VAL A 580 29.95 -5.81 27.84
C VAL A 580 31.15 -6.64 28.26
N SER A 581 32.16 -6.74 27.41
CA SER A 581 33.40 -7.48 27.70
C SER A 581 34.61 -6.54 27.82
N THR A 582 35.36 -6.65 28.93
CA THR A 582 36.58 -5.86 29.15
C THR A 582 37.52 -6.49 30.18
N SER A 583 38.75 -5.98 30.28
CA SER A 583 39.71 -6.34 31.33
C SER A 583 39.62 -5.43 32.57
N ALA A 584 38.92 -4.29 32.49
CA ALA A 584 38.71 -3.37 33.61
C ALA A 584 37.45 -3.72 34.41
N THR A 585 37.33 -3.22 35.64
CA THR A 585 36.09 -3.38 36.42
C THR A 585 35.04 -2.40 35.92
N ILE A 586 33.81 -2.90 35.71
CA ILE A 586 32.65 -2.10 35.34
C ILE A 586 31.65 -2.06 36.50
N THR A 587 31.13 -0.87 36.80
CA THR A 587 29.92 -0.69 37.60
C THR A 587 28.89 0.04 36.75
N GLY A 588 27.71 -0.55 36.55
CA GLY A 588 26.67 0.04 35.69
C GLY A 588 25.26 -0.32 36.11
N THR A 589 24.29 0.31 35.46
CA THR A 589 22.85 0.19 35.75
C THR A 589 22.09 -0.46 34.59
N SER A 590 21.14 -1.34 34.90
CA SER A 590 20.15 -1.84 33.93
C SER A 590 19.20 -0.72 33.47
N PRO A 591 18.69 -0.75 32.22
CA PRO A 591 17.72 0.23 31.74
C PRO A 591 16.35 0.10 32.43
N GLY A 592 16.04 -1.06 33.04
CA GLY A 592 14.79 -1.31 33.74
C GLY A 592 13.55 -1.45 32.84
N THR A 593 13.77 -1.69 31.54
CA THR A 593 12.74 -1.80 30.50
C THR A 593 12.42 -3.23 30.09
N TYR A 594 13.22 -4.20 30.52
CA TYR A 594 13.06 -5.60 30.12
C TYR A 594 11.74 -6.20 30.62
N ILE A 595 11.01 -6.83 29.70
CA ILE A 595 9.64 -7.34 29.95
C ILE A 595 9.62 -8.68 30.70
N GLY A 596 10.80 -9.26 30.93
CA GLY A 596 10.98 -10.58 31.53
C GLY A 596 10.92 -11.71 30.52
N SER A 597 11.54 -12.84 30.88
CA SER A 597 11.45 -14.07 30.09
C SER A 597 10.01 -14.60 30.09
N GLN A 598 9.54 -15.02 28.92
CA GLN A 598 8.24 -15.64 28.68
C GLN A 598 8.32 -17.18 28.63
N CYS A 599 9.47 -17.76 28.99
CA CYS A 599 9.67 -19.21 28.92
C CYS A 599 8.88 -19.95 30.00
N SER A 600 8.17 -21.03 29.61
CA SER A 600 7.60 -22.02 30.55
C SER A 600 8.04 -23.46 30.28
N VAL A 601 9.01 -23.67 29.38
CA VAL A 601 9.50 -25.00 28.97
C VAL A 601 11.03 -25.09 29.04
N ALA A 602 11.54 -26.30 29.28
CA ALA A 602 12.94 -26.56 29.65
C ALA A 602 13.98 -26.46 28.49
N ALA A 603 13.58 -26.07 27.28
CA ALA A 603 14.49 -25.98 26.13
C ALA A 603 14.04 -24.90 25.12
N PRO A 604 14.51 -23.64 25.26
CA PRO A 604 14.12 -22.53 24.38
C PRO A 604 14.80 -22.52 22.99
N ASN A 605 15.99 -23.13 22.84
CA ASN A 605 16.86 -22.89 21.68
C ASN A 605 16.64 -23.82 20.46
N ALA A 606 15.48 -24.46 20.32
CA ALA A 606 15.23 -25.29 19.13
C ALA A 606 14.85 -24.41 17.92
N PRO A 607 15.36 -24.67 16.72
CA PRO A 607 14.89 -24.00 15.51
C PRO A 607 13.42 -24.32 15.24
N TYR A 608 12.60 -23.30 14.97
CA TYR A 608 11.18 -23.50 14.60
C TYR A 608 10.87 -22.95 13.19
N THR A 609 10.02 -23.65 12.45
CA THR A 609 9.64 -23.33 11.06
C THR A 609 8.56 -22.25 10.93
N GLN A 610 7.80 -22.02 11.99
CA GLN A 610 6.83 -20.92 12.21
C GLN A 610 7.01 -20.48 13.67
N CYS A 611 6.26 -19.53 14.21
CA CYS A 611 6.29 -19.09 15.61
C CYS A 611 5.46 -19.98 16.58
N PRO A 612 5.67 -21.30 16.73
CA PRO A 612 4.63 -22.24 17.12
C PRO A 612 4.58 -22.44 18.64
N TYR A 613 5.33 -21.64 19.40
CA TYR A 613 5.48 -21.77 20.86
C TYR A 613 5.39 -20.46 21.63
N HIS A 614 5.11 -19.31 21.00
CA HIS A 614 4.81 -18.10 21.76
C HIS A 614 3.42 -18.23 22.38
N ARG A 615 3.36 -18.91 23.53
CA ARG A 615 2.31 -18.62 24.50
C ARG A 615 2.68 -17.27 25.09
N GLU A 616 2.14 -16.23 24.47
CA GLU A 616 2.21 -14.89 25.02
C GLU A 616 1.84 -14.96 26.52
N ALA A 617 2.56 -14.19 27.36
CA ALA A 617 2.42 -14.26 28.81
C ALA A 617 0.95 -14.32 29.26
N ALA A 618 0.64 -15.23 30.18
CA ALA A 618 -0.72 -15.46 30.65
C ALA A 618 -1.32 -14.18 31.24
N LEU A 619 -2.46 -13.75 30.69
CA LEU A 619 -3.23 -12.61 31.18
C LEU A 619 -3.94 -13.05 32.47
N ALA A 620 -3.36 -12.72 33.62
CA ALA A 620 -3.87 -13.17 34.92
C ALA A 620 -5.16 -12.44 35.35
N TYR A 621 -5.36 -11.21 34.85
CA TYR A 621 -6.51 -10.37 35.20
C TYR A 621 -7.18 -9.85 33.92
N ALA A 622 -8.52 -9.83 33.92
CA ALA A 622 -9.34 -9.23 32.87
C ALA A 622 -10.47 -8.43 33.51
N THR A 623 -10.66 -7.18 33.08
CA THR A 623 -11.69 -6.28 33.60
C THR A 623 -12.55 -5.75 32.46
N GLY A 624 -13.86 -6.03 32.53
CA GLY A 624 -14.86 -5.49 31.61
C GLY A 624 -15.36 -4.12 32.06
N VAL A 625 -15.39 -3.16 31.15
CA VAL A 625 -15.90 -1.80 31.33
C VAL A 625 -16.99 -1.55 30.29
N GLU A 626 -18.21 -1.34 30.75
CA GLU A 626 -19.35 -1.06 29.89
C GLU A 626 -19.42 0.44 29.54
N GLY A 627 -19.91 0.74 28.34
CA GLY A 627 -20.20 2.10 27.90
C GLY A 627 -21.30 2.16 26.84
N SER A 628 -21.77 3.38 26.56
CA SER A 628 -22.75 3.66 25.52
C SER A 628 -22.35 4.88 24.72
N ILE A 629 -22.34 4.72 23.39
CA ILE A 629 -22.13 5.80 22.45
C ILE A 629 -23.50 6.33 22.00
N VAL A 630 -23.72 7.63 22.19
CA VAL A 630 -25.01 8.30 22.05
C VAL A 630 -24.98 9.24 20.85
N ARG A 631 -25.98 9.12 19.99
CA ARG A 631 -26.25 10.03 18.88
C ARG A 631 -27.14 11.18 19.36
N SER A 632 -26.68 12.40 19.12
CA SER A 632 -27.45 13.64 19.28
C SER A 632 -27.70 14.28 17.91
N GLN A 633 -28.47 15.37 17.86
CA GLN A 633 -28.74 16.10 16.61
C GLN A 633 -27.48 16.65 15.91
N ARG A 634 -26.37 16.86 16.64
CA ARG A 634 -25.19 17.56 16.11
C ARG A 634 -23.89 16.79 16.25
N ALA A 635 -23.90 15.61 16.87
CA ALA A 635 -22.72 14.78 17.07
C ALA A 635 -23.06 13.41 17.64
N VAL A 636 -22.10 12.51 17.54
CA VAL A 636 -22.03 11.26 18.29
C VAL A 636 -20.99 11.39 19.41
N SER A 637 -21.29 10.84 20.60
CA SER A 637 -20.38 10.90 21.76
C SER A 637 -19.17 9.99 21.59
N VAL A 638 -18.13 10.23 22.38
CA VAL A 638 -16.93 9.40 22.47
C VAL A 638 -16.59 9.22 23.96
N ASP A 639 -16.31 7.99 24.36
CA ASP A 639 -16.04 7.62 25.74
C ASP A 639 -14.54 7.54 26.03
N TYR A 640 -14.15 7.96 27.24
CA TYR A 640 -12.78 7.86 27.75
C TYR A 640 -12.75 6.88 28.92
N ILE A 641 -11.83 5.94 28.87
CA ILE A 641 -11.60 4.91 29.88
C ILE A 641 -10.17 5.06 30.41
N PRO A 642 -9.94 5.87 31.46
CA PRO A 642 -8.63 6.03 32.07
C PRO A 642 -8.22 4.78 32.84
N PHE A 643 -6.95 4.40 32.75
CA PHE A 643 -6.36 3.33 33.55
C PHE A 643 -4.88 3.57 33.88
N THR A 644 -4.37 2.84 34.88
CA THR A 644 -2.96 2.88 35.28
C THR A 644 -2.32 1.52 35.08
N VAL A 645 -1.19 1.54 34.38
CA VAL A 645 -0.27 0.40 34.22
C VAL A 645 0.78 0.50 35.34
N PRO A 646 0.76 -0.38 36.36
CA PRO A 646 1.54 -0.23 37.60
C PRO A 646 3.05 -0.49 37.43
N ALA A 647 3.40 -1.38 36.50
CA ALA A 647 4.74 -1.73 36.06
C ALA A 647 4.71 -2.00 34.56
N PHE A 648 5.88 -2.05 33.91
CA PHE A 648 5.94 -2.44 32.50
C PHE A 648 5.24 -3.80 32.32
N ASN A 649 4.25 -3.89 31.42
CA ASN A 649 3.45 -5.10 31.25
C ASN A 649 2.82 -5.21 29.87
N ARG A 650 2.48 -6.43 29.46
CA ARG A 650 1.64 -6.69 28.27
C ARG A 650 0.17 -6.46 28.61
N ILE A 651 -0.50 -5.69 27.75
CA ILE A 651 -1.91 -5.34 27.88
C ILE A 651 -2.67 -5.72 26.60
N THR A 652 -3.86 -6.30 26.74
CA THR A 652 -4.79 -6.49 25.64
C THR A 652 -6.09 -5.73 25.89
N MET A 653 -6.71 -5.26 24.81
CA MET A 653 -7.94 -4.45 24.85
C MET A 653 -8.86 -4.93 23.74
N GLU A 654 -10.01 -5.45 24.12
CA GLU A 654 -11.07 -5.92 23.21
C GLU A 654 -12.28 -5.00 23.37
N ILE A 655 -12.89 -4.55 22.27
CA ILE A 655 -14.16 -3.81 22.31
C ILE A 655 -15.27 -4.67 21.70
N ALA A 656 -16.06 -5.34 22.54
CA ALA A 656 -17.18 -6.16 22.07
C ALA A 656 -18.44 -5.29 21.92
N SER A 657 -18.91 -5.11 20.69
CA SER A 657 -20.05 -4.24 20.37
C SER A 657 -20.93 -4.78 19.24
N TYR A 658 -20.36 -5.08 18.07
CA TYR A 658 -21.09 -5.40 16.85
C TYR A 658 -21.75 -6.79 16.95
N GLY A 659 -23.08 -6.79 17.14
CA GLY A 659 -23.83 -7.98 17.52
C GLY A 659 -24.30 -8.90 16.38
N SER A 660 -23.79 -8.77 15.15
CA SER A 660 -24.19 -9.63 14.01
C SER A 660 -23.03 -9.94 13.08
N ALA A 661 -22.96 -11.19 12.59
CA ALA A 661 -21.97 -11.60 11.58
C ALA A 661 -22.52 -11.57 10.14
N ASP A 662 -23.85 -11.62 9.98
CA ASP A 662 -24.55 -11.76 8.69
C ASP A 662 -25.43 -10.55 8.35
N GLY A 663 -25.52 -9.56 9.25
CA GLY A 663 -26.39 -8.38 9.15
C GLY A 663 -27.87 -8.65 9.43
N ASN A 664 -28.26 -9.91 9.69
CA ASN A 664 -29.66 -10.34 9.80
C ASN A 664 -29.99 -10.92 11.19
N SER A 665 -29.03 -11.62 11.78
CA SER A 665 -29.15 -12.31 13.06
C SER A 665 -28.36 -11.54 14.11
N PHE A 666 -29.05 -10.91 15.06
CA PHE A 666 -28.40 -10.12 16.10
C PHE A 666 -28.40 -10.86 17.43
N ILE A 667 -27.23 -11.01 18.04
CA ILE A 667 -27.04 -11.69 19.33
C ILE A 667 -26.49 -10.75 20.40
N ASP A 668 -26.78 -11.05 21.66
CA ASP A 668 -26.26 -10.29 22.80
C ASP A 668 -24.83 -10.75 23.14
N ILE A 669 -23.82 -9.95 22.82
CA ILE A 669 -22.40 -10.27 23.11
C ILE A 669 -21.86 -9.57 24.37
N ASN A 670 -22.50 -8.48 24.78
CA ASN A 670 -22.07 -7.64 25.90
C ASN A 670 -22.91 -7.85 27.18
N GLY A 671 -23.97 -8.65 27.12
CA GLY A 671 -24.82 -9.01 28.25
C GLY A 671 -25.88 -7.95 28.59
N ASN A 672 -26.25 -7.11 27.63
CA ASN A 672 -27.11 -5.94 27.82
C ASN A 672 -28.56 -6.13 27.33
N CYS A 673 -28.98 -7.36 27.01
CA CYS A 673 -30.37 -7.71 26.63
C CYS A 673 -30.94 -7.00 25.41
N GLN A 674 -30.12 -6.26 24.68
CA GLN A 674 -30.54 -5.39 23.59
C GLN A 674 -29.52 -5.53 22.48
N SER A 675 -29.99 -5.69 21.24
CA SER A 675 -29.14 -5.45 20.08
C SER A 675 -28.99 -3.94 19.94
N ALA A 676 -28.09 -3.32 20.69
CA ALA A 676 -27.73 -1.92 20.55
C ALA A 676 -26.22 -1.87 20.43
N TYR A 677 -25.71 -1.54 19.25
CA TYR A 677 -24.31 -1.71 18.90
C TYR A 677 -23.76 -0.51 18.13
N ILE A 678 -22.43 -0.43 18.12
CA ILE A 678 -21.62 0.43 17.27
C ILE A 678 -20.63 -0.39 16.44
N ASP A 679 -20.26 0.16 15.30
CA ASP A 679 -19.06 -0.17 14.53
C ASP A 679 -17.93 0.58 15.22
N ALA A 680 -17.13 -0.09 16.05
CA ALA A 680 -16.36 0.57 17.11
C ALA A 680 -14.97 0.99 16.64
N VAL A 681 -14.57 2.23 16.93
CA VAL A 681 -13.18 2.71 16.77
C VAL A 681 -12.58 2.94 18.14
N ALA A 682 -11.35 2.45 18.35
CA ALA A 682 -10.58 2.60 19.57
C ALA A 682 -9.26 3.35 19.33
N TYR A 683 -8.94 4.31 20.19
CA TYR A 683 -7.62 4.96 20.25
C TYR A 683 -7.05 4.82 21.66
N LEU A 684 -5.78 4.46 21.77
CA LEU A 684 -5.06 4.37 23.03
C LEU A 684 -4.08 5.52 23.15
N PHE A 685 -4.17 6.29 24.23
CA PHE A 685 -3.25 7.39 24.52
C PHE A 685 -2.48 7.17 25.81
N ARG A 686 -1.25 7.68 25.87
CA ARG A 686 -0.52 7.88 27.12
C ARG A 686 -0.98 9.18 27.76
N ALA A 687 -1.59 9.11 28.92
CA ALA A 687 -2.14 10.29 29.58
C ALA A 687 -1.03 11.19 30.11
N ASN A 688 -1.13 12.49 29.83
CA ASN A 688 -0.32 13.52 30.46
C ASN A 688 -1.21 14.49 31.27
N SER A 689 -0.60 15.34 32.10
CA SER A 689 -1.34 16.28 32.94
C SER A 689 -2.01 17.43 32.18
N ALA A 690 -1.68 17.64 30.90
CA ALA A 690 -2.18 18.72 30.05
C ALA A 690 -3.41 18.32 29.21
N GLY A 691 -3.74 17.02 29.13
CA GLY A 691 -4.84 16.49 28.31
C GLY A 691 -4.36 15.39 27.36
N LEU A 692 -5.17 15.04 26.37
CA LEU A 692 -4.74 14.16 25.28
C LEU A 692 -4.35 15.01 24.07
N SER A 693 -3.25 14.66 23.42
CA SER A 693 -2.81 15.24 22.15
C SER A 693 -2.45 14.14 21.15
N VAL A 694 -2.27 14.52 19.89
CA VAL A 694 -1.80 13.60 18.83
C VAL A 694 -0.46 12.96 19.19
N ALA A 695 0.43 13.70 19.85
CA ALA A 695 1.74 13.20 20.26
C ALA A 695 1.65 12.09 21.33
N ASP A 696 0.53 12.03 22.05
CA ASP A 696 0.29 11.03 23.09
C ASP A 696 -0.33 9.74 22.55
N LEU A 697 -0.63 9.67 21.25
CA LEU A 697 -1.21 8.49 20.64
C LEU A 697 -0.22 7.31 20.69
N VAL A 698 -0.69 6.20 21.27
CA VAL A 698 0.09 4.97 21.42
C VAL A 698 -0.30 3.95 20.37
N ASN A 699 -1.61 3.75 20.14
CA ASN A 699 -2.12 2.79 19.16
C ASN A 699 -3.59 3.11 18.80
N SER A 700 -4.12 2.51 17.75
CA SER A 700 -5.52 2.59 17.35
C SER A 700 -6.02 1.27 16.77
N GLY A 701 -7.33 1.05 16.78
CA GLY A 701 -7.98 -0.09 16.12
C GLY A 701 -9.40 0.26 15.71
N ASP A 702 -9.88 -0.34 14.63
CA ASP A 702 -11.25 -0.17 14.11
C ASP A 702 -11.82 -1.57 13.84
N ASP A 703 -11.25 -2.26 12.85
CA ASP A 703 -11.52 -3.67 12.58
C ASP A 703 -10.36 -4.56 13.08
N ASP A 704 -10.66 -5.82 13.42
CA ASP A 704 -9.67 -6.87 13.71
C ASP A 704 -9.49 -7.79 12.50
N ASP A 705 -8.58 -7.42 11.60
CA ASP A 705 -8.24 -8.20 10.40
C ASP A 705 -7.75 -9.63 10.71
N ASN A 706 -7.36 -9.89 11.96
CA ASN A 706 -6.89 -11.20 12.44
C ASN A 706 -7.96 -12.00 13.22
N PHE A 707 -9.22 -11.56 13.17
CA PHE A 707 -10.34 -12.13 13.94
C PHE A 707 -10.46 -13.67 13.82
N VAL A 708 -10.20 -14.24 12.64
CA VAL A 708 -10.32 -15.69 12.40
C VAL A 708 -9.27 -16.54 13.14
N ASN A 709 -8.13 -15.95 13.52
CA ASN A 709 -7.00 -16.65 14.13
C ASN A 709 -7.05 -16.63 15.67
N ARG A 710 -8.11 -16.08 16.25
CA ARG A 710 -8.21 -15.68 17.63
C ARG A 710 -9.13 -16.64 18.42
N SER A 711 -8.61 -17.22 19.50
CA SER A 711 -9.38 -18.06 20.44
C SER A 711 -9.59 -17.33 21.76
N HIS A 712 -10.80 -17.43 22.35
CA HIS A 712 -11.21 -16.80 23.63
C HIS A 712 -11.64 -15.31 23.60
N TYR A 713 -12.53 -14.93 22.69
CA TYR A 713 -13.05 -13.55 22.55
C TYR A 713 -14.56 -13.50 22.83
N ARG A 714 -15.05 -12.33 23.24
CA ARG A 714 -16.48 -12.01 23.30
C ARG A 714 -17.01 -11.46 21.99
N SER A 715 -16.18 -10.73 21.24
CA SER A 715 -16.50 -10.25 19.90
C SER A 715 -16.79 -11.41 18.95
N ILE A 716 -17.76 -11.20 18.05
CA ILE A 716 -18.20 -12.20 17.07
C ILE A 716 -18.06 -11.73 15.62
N SER A 717 -17.58 -10.51 15.45
CA SER A 717 -17.45 -9.81 14.19
C SER A 717 -16.06 -9.22 14.11
N PHE A 718 -15.47 -9.24 12.91
CA PHE A 718 -14.20 -8.56 12.63
C PHE A 718 -14.31 -7.04 12.79
N ARG A 719 -15.54 -6.49 12.85
CA ARG A 719 -15.83 -5.06 13.05
C ARG A 719 -15.57 -4.51 14.46
N ASP A 720 -15.23 -5.41 15.37
CA ASP A 720 -14.94 -5.07 16.76
C ASP A 720 -13.41 -5.03 16.92
N PRO A 721 -12.82 -3.90 17.36
CA PRO A 721 -11.37 -3.75 17.40
C PRO A 721 -10.75 -4.56 18.53
N TYR A 722 -9.54 -5.05 18.24
CA TYR A 722 -8.66 -5.68 19.22
C TYR A 722 -7.26 -5.08 19.17
N ILE A 723 -6.73 -4.73 20.34
CA ILE A 723 -5.42 -4.12 20.52
C ILE A 723 -4.60 -4.98 21.48
N SER A 724 -3.36 -5.33 21.13
CA SER A 724 -2.41 -6.07 21.98
C SER A 724 -1.04 -5.43 21.91
N LEU A 725 -0.51 -5.00 23.06
CA LEU A 725 0.79 -4.34 23.11
C LEU A 725 1.49 -4.44 24.48
N ALA A 726 2.80 -4.28 24.49
CA ALA A 726 3.58 -4.00 25.70
C ALA A 726 3.56 -2.50 26.07
N LEU A 727 3.24 -2.18 27.32
CA LEU A 727 3.15 -0.81 27.82
C LEU A 727 4.10 -0.58 29.00
N PRO A 728 4.88 0.52 29.01
CA PRO A 728 5.60 0.92 30.21
C PRO A 728 4.66 1.34 31.33
N LYS A 729 5.19 1.39 32.56
CA LYS A 729 4.49 1.99 33.69
C LYS A 729 3.99 3.39 33.33
N GLY A 730 2.72 3.66 33.59
CA GLY A 730 2.13 4.95 33.26
C GLY A 730 0.63 5.03 33.41
N TYR A 731 0.14 6.22 33.09
CA TYR A 731 -1.29 6.51 32.98
C TYR A 731 -1.68 6.49 31.52
N TYR A 732 -2.81 5.86 31.22
CA TYR A 732 -3.31 5.67 29.86
C TYR A 732 -4.79 5.97 29.79
N VAL A 733 -5.27 6.31 28.59
CA VAL A 733 -6.69 6.48 28.31
C VAL A 733 -7.02 5.70 27.05
N LEU A 734 -7.94 4.74 27.17
CA LEU A 734 -8.57 4.09 26.03
C LEU A 734 -9.80 4.92 25.64
N VAL A 735 -9.80 5.42 24.41
CA VAL A 735 -10.88 6.23 23.83
C VAL A 735 -11.68 5.34 22.90
N VAL A 736 -13.00 5.28 23.10
CA VAL A 736 -13.92 4.42 22.32
C VAL A 736 -14.99 5.29 21.67
N GLY A 737 -15.19 5.16 20.37
CA GLY A 737 -16.27 5.80 19.63
C GLY A 737 -16.75 4.93 18.47
N ARG A 738 -17.41 5.52 17.47
CA ARG A 738 -17.97 4.78 16.34
C ARG A 738 -17.38 5.22 15.00
N TYR A 739 -17.27 4.30 14.05
CA TYR A 739 -16.80 4.58 12.70
C TYR A 739 -17.74 5.49 11.90
N PRO A 740 -17.21 6.50 11.17
CA PRO A 740 -15.83 6.97 11.20
C PRO A 740 -15.60 7.82 12.46
N LEU A 741 -14.40 7.71 13.04
CA LEU A 741 -13.94 8.57 14.13
C LEU A 741 -12.56 9.09 13.75
N SER A 742 -12.39 10.40 13.60
CA SER A 742 -11.06 10.99 13.40
C SER A 742 -10.30 11.09 14.72
N LEU A 743 -8.97 11.16 14.65
CA LEU A 743 -8.13 11.37 15.83
C LEU A 743 -8.47 12.69 16.55
N GLU A 744 -8.79 13.74 15.80
CA GLU A 744 -9.21 15.04 16.34
C GLU A 744 -10.55 14.94 17.10
N ASP A 745 -11.53 14.22 16.53
CA ASP A 745 -12.83 13.99 17.17
C ASP A 745 -12.70 13.13 18.43
N ALA A 746 -11.78 12.15 18.40
CA ALA A 746 -11.45 11.32 19.55
C ALA A 746 -10.88 12.17 20.70
N ILE A 747 -9.94 13.08 20.40
CA ILE A 747 -9.40 14.04 21.39
C ILE A 747 -10.49 15.02 21.87
N ALA A 748 -11.38 15.45 20.98
CA ALA A 748 -12.47 16.38 21.29
C ALA A 748 -13.65 15.73 22.04
N ARG A 749 -13.63 14.41 22.27
CA ARG A 749 -14.71 13.60 22.87
C ARG A 749 -16.03 13.65 22.12
N ARG A 750 -16.01 14.01 20.84
CA ARG A 750 -17.22 14.32 20.08
C ARG A 750 -16.94 14.22 18.59
N SER A 751 -17.76 13.43 17.88
CA SER A 751 -17.68 13.32 16.43
C SER A 751 -18.88 13.99 15.74
N PRO A 752 -18.69 15.10 15.00
CA PRO A 752 -19.75 15.78 14.25
C PRO A 752 -19.94 15.22 12.83
N THR A 753 -19.14 14.25 12.41
CA THR A 753 -19.20 13.68 11.06
C THR A 753 -20.28 12.59 10.99
N SER A 754 -20.98 12.51 9.84
CA SER A 754 -21.96 11.44 9.58
C SER A 754 -22.97 11.19 10.70
N VAL A 755 -23.37 12.23 11.45
CA VAL A 755 -24.24 12.11 12.64
C VAL A 755 -25.52 11.34 12.31
N ASP A 756 -26.08 11.60 11.13
CA ASP A 756 -27.32 11.00 10.68
C ASP A 756 -27.21 9.66 9.94
N LYS A 757 -25.99 9.16 9.75
CA LYS A 757 -25.68 7.92 9.03
C LYS A 757 -24.98 6.93 9.97
N LEU A 758 -24.86 5.68 9.54
CA LEU A 758 -24.08 4.61 10.21
C LEU A 758 -24.58 4.25 11.62
N THR A 759 -23.75 3.60 12.43
CA THR A 759 -24.04 3.31 13.83
C THR A 759 -23.96 4.58 14.70
N PRO A 760 -24.63 4.68 15.86
CA PRO A 760 -25.29 3.59 16.59
C PRO A 760 -26.54 3.02 15.93
N GLU A 761 -26.72 1.71 16.07
CA GLU A 761 -27.82 0.95 15.52
C GLU A 761 -28.40 -0.04 16.52
N SER A 762 -29.63 -0.46 16.25
CA SER A 762 -30.32 -1.52 16.97
C SER A 762 -31.09 -2.39 15.98
N CYS A 763 -30.82 -3.70 15.97
CA CYS A 763 -31.43 -4.65 15.04
C CYS A 763 -31.40 -4.19 13.57
N GLY A 764 -30.24 -3.72 13.08
CA GLY A 764 -30.08 -3.23 11.70
C GLY A 764 -30.73 -1.87 11.40
N LYS A 765 -31.23 -1.17 12.42
CA LYS A 765 -31.91 0.12 12.28
C LYS A 765 -31.18 1.21 13.06
N LYS A 766 -31.20 2.43 12.53
CA LYS A 766 -30.66 3.63 13.19
C LYS A 766 -31.22 3.75 14.62
N SER A 767 -30.33 3.91 15.60
CA SER A 767 -30.67 4.03 17.03
C SER A 767 -30.01 5.27 17.66
N ASP A 768 -30.63 5.87 18.67
CA ASP A 768 -30.01 7.00 19.37
C ASP A 768 -28.82 6.57 20.25
N ARG A 769 -28.62 5.26 20.44
CA ARG A 769 -27.51 4.71 21.23
C ARG A 769 -27.04 3.34 20.74
N GLY A 770 -25.79 3.01 21.08
CA GLY A 770 -25.18 1.70 20.89
C GLY A 770 -24.27 1.39 22.06
N ASN A 771 -24.26 0.15 22.51
CA ASN A 771 -23.57 -0.28 23.72
C ASN A 771 -22.35 -1.12 23.37
N TYR A 772 -21.29 -0.98 24.17
CA TYR A 772 -20.07 -1.78 24.02
C TYR A 772 -19.60 -2.28 25.39
N LEU A 773 -18.77 -3.33 25.36
CA LEU A 773 -18.01 -3.83 26.51
C LEU A 773 -16.52 -3.82 26.16
N ALA A 774 -15.77 -2.92 26.78
CA ALA A 774 -14.31 -2.89 26.68
C ALA A 774 -13.69 -3.85 27.70
N ILE A 775 -12.91 -4.82 27.27
CA ILE A 775 -12.25 -5.81 28.13
C ILE A 775 -10.75 -5.54 28.10
N LEU A 776 -10.21 -5.08 29.22
CA LEU A 776 -8.78 -4.83 29.37
C LEU A 776 -8.16 -5.94 30.20
N SER A 777 -7.12 -6.59 29.67
CA SER A 777 -6.46 -7.73 30.31
C SER A 777 -4.95 -7.54 30.43
N SER A 778 -4.36 -8.09 31.50
CA SER A 778 -2.94 -7.88 31.85
C SER A 778 -2.42 -8.92 32.84
N GLY A 779 -1.10 -9.04 32.95
CA GLY A 779 -0.44 -9.88 33.97
C GLY A 779 -0.61 -9.37 35.40
N GLU A 780 -0.77 -8.06 35.57
CA GLU A 780 -0.97 -7.41 36.87
C GLU A 780 -2.30 -6.64 36.91
N LYS A 781 -2.93 -6.56 38.08
CA LYS A 781 -4.20 -5.86 38.23
C LYS A 781 -4.05 -4.37 37.93
N MET A 782 -4.84 -3.89 36.96
CA MET A 782 -4.92 -2.47 36.61
C MET A 782 -6.00 -1.74 37.41
N ASN A 783 -5.76 -0.46 37.69
CA ASN A 783 -6.80 0.45 38.17
C ASN A 783 -7.47 1.09 36.97
N ILE A 784 -8.76 0.81 36.75
CA ILE A 784 -9.51 1.26 35.56
C ILE A 784 -10.75 2.05 36.01
N THR A 785 -11.00 3.17 35.35
CA THR A 785 -12.14 4.04 35.64
C THR A 785 -13.20 3.93 34.55
N SER A 786 -14.45 3.63 34.94
CA SER A 786 -15.58 3.57 34.01
C SER A 786 -15.89 4.96 33.42
N PRO A 787 -16.30 5.04 32.12
CA PRO A 787 -16.73 6.28 31.49
C PRO A 787 -18.07 6.79 32.05
N ARG A 788 -18.83 5.94 32.77
CA ARG A 788 -20.17 6.22 33.31
C ARG A 788 -21.21 6.63 32.26
N SER A 789 -21.00 6.23 31.01
CA SER A 789 -21.89 6.49 29.86
C SER A 789 -22.97 5.43 29.67
N PHE A 790 -22.77 4.23 30.24
CA PHE A 790 -23.64 3.07 29.99
C PHE A 790 -25.12 3.37 30.27
N SER A 791 -25.95 3.09 29.26
CA SER A 791 -27.41 3.25 29.27
C SER A 791 -28.08 1.98 28.75
N GLY A 792 -28.49 1.11 29.66
CA GLY A 792 -29.08 -0.19 29.32
C GLY A 792 -29.50 -0.99 30.56
N SER A 793 -29.94 -2.23 30.34
CA SER A 793 -30.29 -3.19 31.39
C SER A 793 -29.42 -4.44 31.23
N ARG A 794 -28.96 -5.04 32.33
CA ARG A 794 -28.10 -6.23 32.29
C ARG A 794 -28.92 -7.52 32.33
N CYS A 795 -28.54 -8.51 31.52
CA CYS A 795 -29.00 -9.89 31.63
C CYS A 795 -27.91 -10.87 31.18
N ARG A 796 -26.99 -11.16 32.09
CA ARG A 796 -25.89 -12.11 31.85
C ARG A 796 -26.34 -13.49 31.36
N SER A 797 -27.57 -13.91 31.66
CA SER A 797 -28.15 -15.19 31.21
C SER A 797 -28.47 -15.27 29.71
N ASN A 798 -28.36 -14.16 28.97
CA ASN A 798 -28.70 -14.08 27.56
C ASN A 798 -27.49 -13.87 26.63
N ILE A 799 -26.27 -13.86 27.16
CA ILE A 799 -25.05 -13.78 26.34
C ILE A 799 -25.04 -14.93 25.33
N GLY A 800 -24.79 -14.59 24.06
CA GLY A 800 -24.78 -15.52 22.93
C GLY A 800 -26.15 -15.92 22.40
N LYS A 801 -27.25 -15.36 22.94
CA LYS A 801 -28.61 -15.60 22.43
C LYS A 801 -29.01 -14.52 21.43
N GLN A 802 -29.79 -14.94 20.45
CA GLN A 802 -30.44 -14.03 19.51
C GLN A 802 -31.43 -13.11 20.25
N VAL A 803 -31.29 -11.82 20.01
CA VAL A 803 -32.13 -10.76 20.59
C VAL A 803 -33.11 -10.17 19.57
N CYS A 804 -32.82 -10.30 18.26
CA CYS A 804 -33.75 -9.99 17.18
C CYS A 804 -33.35 -10.65 15.85
N THR A 805 -34.34 -10.80 14.97
CA THR A 805 -34.18 -11.00 13.51
C THR A 805 -34.44 -9.65 12.84
N ALA A 806 -33.57 -9.22 11.92
CA ALA A 806 -33.71 -7.96 11.18
C ALA A 806 -35.08 -7.81 10.48
#